data_AF-A0A409VYZ4-F1
#
_entry.id   AF-A0A409VYZ4-F1
#
_cell.length_a   1.000
_cell.length_b   1.000
_cell.length_c   1.000
_cell.angle_alpha   90.00
_cell.angle_beta   90.00
_cell.angle_gamma   90.00
#
_symmetry.space_group_name_H-M   'P 1'
#
loop_
_entity.id
_entity.type
_entity.pdbx_description
1 polymer ?
#
loop_
_entity_poly.entity_id
_entity_poly.type
_entity_poly.pdbx_seq_one_letter_code
_entity_poly.pdbx_strand_id
1 'polypeptide(L)'
;MVLLLVLRRHARWAVPLSAGLALCYVPRSSHAPLAVLASPTLIPAAPPRTVILSPSEAHLSLTATLRNVLQNTIVEPILTAKRFVYLLFLFAPVFLASPMLLVGTPDKALKGDRWGAVWWYGLLLAQWAASRADLFPTLLCQRLGSLHSQGKAHSIEHTKKVIEDVFQRPFKDVFESFDETPIGSGAIAQVYRATLHKNLIPPSYLGPRRTRKLPGGALGPVILQDPLPSVPTASVAIKILHPDVGKTISRDLRIMSFFAKIINLFPGMQWISLPEEVEVFGSMMRQQLDLRIEADNLLAFESHFAPRKVPVTFPRPLKVWSSKDLLVEEYMNALPLESFLQNGGGPFDDQVATVGLDAFLNMLLLDNFVHADLHPGNIMIKFSKPPTTRILLANVYNRLFPKAEPIDSNGLPLTLHMLSADYSDSDEIVGRLRALRHEPEKWHDELEKLHEAGYVPEIVFIDAGLVTQLDAKNRQNFLDLFRAVAEFDGYRTGQLMVERSRSPELAIDPEIFALKMQHLVLSVKRKTFSLGQIKISDLLTEVLKNVRVHHVKMEGDFINTVISILLLEGIGRQLDPGLDLFASALPILRTLGGQMATRESMTMDLPSSNLGALLKFWVWLEARSFISSAIVNADDLVKYDLYVSSSLFFEELQAEVSHSLCPSV
;
A
#
# COMPACT_ATOMS: atom_id res chain seq x y z
N MET A 1 20.54 -58.28 8.40
CA MET A 1 19.24 -57.55 8.31
C MET A 1 19.06 -56.48 9.41
N VAL A 2 19.53 -56.70 10.64
CA VAL A 2 19.46 -55.71 11.75
C VAL A 2 20.41 -54.51 11.56
N LEU A 3 21.61 -54.72 11.00
CA LEU A 3 22.60 -53.65 10.74
C LEU A 3 22.12 -52.64 9.68
N LEU A 4 21.37 -53.09 8.67
CA LEU A 4 20.78 -52.24 7.62
C LEU A 4 19.60 -51.40 8.14
N LEU A 5 18.91 -51.85 9.18
CA LEU A 5 17.85 -51.10 9.86
C LEU A 5 18.39 -50.04 10.81
N VAL A 6 19.54 -50.29 11.46
CA VAL A 6 20.23 -49.30 12.32
C VAL A 6 20.86 -48.19 11.48
N LEU A 7 21.50 -48.53 10.35
CA LEU A 7 22.00 -47.56 9.37
C LEU A 7 20.89 -46.71 8.75
N ARG A 8 19.70 -47.28 8.49
CA ARG A 8 18.52 -46.50 8.01
C ARG A 8 17.97 -45.54 9.06
N ARG A 9 18.14 -45.83 10.35
CA ARG A 9 17.66 -44.97 11.46
C ARG A 9 18.63 -43.82 11.74
N HIS A 10 19.93 -44.00 11.50
CA HIS A 10 20.94 -42.94 11.63
C HIS A 10 21.13 -42.12 10.34
N ALA A 11 20.90 -42.71 9.16
CA ALA A 11 20.91 -42.00 7.88
C ALA A 11 19.79 -40.96 7.75
N ARG A 12 18.64 -41.17 8.42
CA ARG A 12 17.54 -40.19 8.48
C ARG A 12 17.90 -38.91 9.24
N TRP A 13 18.87 -38.97 10.15
CA TRP A 13 19.42 -37.80 10.86
C TRP A 13 20.70 -37.28 10.22
N ALA A 14 21.43 -38.12 9.47
CA ALA A 14 22.64 -37.73 8.76
C ALA A 14 22.38 -36.66 7.69
N VAL A 15 21.24 -36.70 6.98
CA VAL A 15 20.89 -35.70 5.96
C VAL A 15 20.53 -34.32 6.58
N PRO A 16 19.70 -34.22 7.64
CA PRO A 16 19.51 -32.95 8.34
C PRO A 16 20.77 -32.42 9.01
N LEU A 17 21.62 -33.29 9.57
CA LEU A 17 22.88 -32.91 10.21
C LEU A 17 23.93 -32.44 9.20
N SER A 18 24.05 -33.12 8.05
CA SER A 18 24.98 -32.71 6.98
C SER A 18 24.49 -31.46 6.25
N ALA A 19 23.18 -31.32 6.03
CA ALA A 19 22.59 -30.08 5.52
C ALA A 19 22.71 -28.93 6.53
N GLY A 20 22.54 -29.21 7.84
CA GLY A 20 22.77 -28.26 8.92
C GLY A 20 24.24 -27.81 9.02
N LEU A 21 25.19 -28.74 8.84
CA LEU A 21 26.62 -28.43 8.75
C LEU A 21 26.95 -27.63 7.47
N ALA A 22 26.35 -27.97 6.33
CA ALA A 22 26.52 -27.21 5.09
C ALA A 22 25.96 -25.78 5.19
N LEU A 23 24.83 -25.60 5.89
CA LEU A 23 24.26 -24.29 6.25
C LEU A 23 25.20 -23.44 7.12
N CYS A 24 26.08 -24.06 7.92
CA CYS A 24 27.12 -23.35 8.69
C CYS A 24 28.24 -22.80 7.79
N TYR A 25 28.48 -23.43 6.63
CA TYR A 25 29.56 -23.10 5.69
C TYR A 25 29.14 -22.19 4.54
N VAL A 26 27.86 -21.82 4.42
CA VAL A 26 27.43 -20.78 3.48
C VAL A 26 28.13 -19.48 3.85
N PRO A 27 28.95 -18.88 2.96
CA PRO A 27 29.72 -17.69 3.28
C PRO A 27 28.77 -16.59 3.76
N ARG A 28 29.06 -16.07 4.96
CA ARG A 28 28.38 -14.88 5.49
C ARG A 28 28.67 -13.72 4.54
N SER A 29 27.67 -12.93 4.18
CA SER A 29 27.97 -11.57 3.75
C SER A 29 28.58 -10.87 4.96
N SER A 30 29.89 -10.64 4.87
CA SER A 30 30.64 -9.90 5.86
C SER A 30 30.14 -8.47 5.86
N HIS A 31 29.35 -8.08 6.86
CA HIS A 31 29.40 -6.69 7.30
C HIS A 31 30.81 -6.50 7.85
N ALA A 32 31.70 -5.95 7.03
CA ALA A 32 33.01 -5.51 7.49
C ALA A 32 32.78 -4.53 8.65
N PRO A 33 33.36 -4.74 9.85
CA PRO A 33 33.36 -3.74 10.89
C PRO A 33 34.47 -2.73 10.59
N LEU A 34 34.35 -2.01 9.47
CA LEU A 34 35.22 -0.86 9.19
C LEU A 34 34.63 0.38 9.88
N ALA A 35 34.54 0.30 11.21
CA ALA A 35 34.21 1.45 12.07
C ALA A 35 35.39 1.86 12.98
N VAL A 36 36.52 1.15 12.91
CA VAL A 36 37.70 1.42 13.75
C VAL A 36 38.51 2.64 13.26
N LEU A 37 38.24 3.15 12.05
CA LEU A 37 38.97 4.28 11.45
C LEU A 37 38.16 5.57 11.29
N ALA A 38 36.91 5.62 11.76
CA ALA A 38 36.11 6.85 11.73
C ALA A 38 36.42 7.70 12.97
N SER A 39 37.53 8.45 12.92
CA SER A 39 37.83 9.45 13.94
C SER A 39 36.80 10.60 13.87
N PRO A 40 36.13 10.98 14.98
CA PRO A 40 35.13 12.06 15.01
C PRO A 40 35.71 13.45 14.76
N THR A 41 37.02 13.56 14.52
CA THR A 41 37.74 14.83 14.34
C THR A 41 37.84 15.32 12.89
N LEU A 42 37.42 14.54 11.88
CA LEU A 42 37.66 14.86 10.47
C LEU A 42 36.43 15.36 9.68
N ILE A 43 35.23 15.37 10.26
CA ILE A 43 34.02 15.91 9.63
C ILE A 43 33.22 16.66 10.70
N PRO A 44 32.81 17.94 10.50
CA PRO A 44 31.94 18.63 11.44
C PRO A 44 30.65 17.82 11.59
N ALA A 45 30.41 17.27 12.77
CA ALA A 45 29.20 16.54 13.06
C ALA A 45 28.00 17.48 12.93
N ALA A 46 27.01 17.09 12.12
CA ALA A 46 25.67 17.65 12.25
C ALA A 46 25.23 17.53 13.71
N PRO A 47 24.41 18.47 14.25
CA PRO A 47 23.98 18.43 15.64
C PRO A 47 23.41 17.05 15.97
N PRO A 48 23.64 16.53 17.20
CA PRO A 48 23.27 15.17 17.55
C PRO A 48 21.77 14.99 17.37
N ARG A 49 21.38 14.22 16.35
CA ARG A 49 20.04 13.64 16.30
C ARG A 49 19.97 12.69 17.50
N THR A 50 19.09 12.96 18.45
CA THR A 50 18.79 12.04 19.56
C THR A 50 18.12 10.80 18.98
N VAL A 51 18.93 9.83 18.54
CA VAL A 51 18.45 8.52 18.10
C VAL A 51 18.28 7.69 19.36
N ILE A 52 17.03 7.36 19.72
CA ILE A 52 16.77 6.38 20.77
C ILE A 52 17.22 5.02 20.24
N LEU A 53 18.24 4.44 20.88
CA LEU A 53 18.71 3.10 20.57
C LEU A 53 17.69 2.09 21.09
N SER A 54 17.37 1.10 20.27
CA SER A 54 16.51 0.02 20.72
C SER A 54 17.26 -0.90 21.72
N PRO A 55 16.55 -1.61 22.60
CA PRO A 55 17.15 -2.60 23.50
C PRO A 55 17.98 -3.67 22.77
N SER A 56 17.63 -3.95 21.51
CA SER A 56 18.34 -4.90 20.65
C SER A 56 19.65 -4.34 20.07
N GLU A 57 19.87 -3.03 20.14
CA GLU A 57 21.05 -2.33 19.59
C GLU A 57 22.17 -2.12 20.63
N ALA A 58 21.98 -2.57 21.88
CA ALA A 58 22.85 -2.22 23.00
C ALA A 58 24.20 -3.00 23.06
N HIS A 59 25.28 -2.20 22.94
CA HIS A 59 26.68 -2.33 23.41
C HIS A 59 27.77 -2.97 22.53
N LEU A 60 28.70 -2.09 22.11
CA LEU A 60 30.07 -2.34 21.61
C LEU A 60 31.07 -2.67 22.75
N SER A 61 30.66 -3.39 23.80
CA SER A 61 31.61 -3.79 24.84
C SER A 61 32.40 -5.02 24.39
N LEU A 62 33.69 -5.15 24.75
CA LEU A 62 34.51 -6.31 24.38
C LEU A 62 33.88 -7.65 24.81
N THR A 63 33.23 -7.67 25.97
CA THR A 63 32.51 -8.85 26.47
C THR A 63 31.24 -9.16 25.67
N ALA A 64 30.51 -8.13 25.21
CA ALA A 64 29.39 -8.28 24.30
C ALA A 64 29.85 -8.76 22.92
N THR A 65 31.01 -8.30 22.43
CA THR A 65 31.61 -8.78 21.17
C THR A 65 32.00 -10.25 21.26
N LEU A 66 32.68 -10.68 22.32
CA LEU A 66 33.03 -12.09 22.55
C LEU A 66 31.78 -12.97 22.67
N ARG A 67 30.76 -12.51 23.42
CA ARG A 67 29.46 -13.18 23.52
C ARG A 67 28.77 -13.28 22.17
N ASN A 68 28.77 -12.21 21.38
CA ASN A 68 28.20 -12.18 20.03
C ASN A 68 28.93 -13.11 19.09
N VAL A 69 30.26 -13.21 19.16
CA VAL A 69 31.04 -14.16 18.36
C VAL A 69 30.67 -15.59 18.73
N LEU A 70 30.61 -15.93 20.02
CA LEU A 70 30.22 -17.27 20.48
C LEU A 70 28.77 -17.60 20.06
N GLN A 71 27.85 -16.66 20.26
CA GLN A 71 26.45 -16.79 19.93
C GLN A 71 26.25 -16.96 18.42
N ASN A 72 26.94 -16.16 17.60
CA ASN A 72 26.84 -16.25 16.15
C ASN A 72 27.53 -17.50 15.58
N THR A 73 28.61 -17.98 16.19
CA THR A 73 29.42 -19.07 15.63
C THR A 73 28.93 -20.45 16.05
N ILE A 74 28.39 -20.60 17.26
CA ILE A 74 27.97 -21.90 17.80
C ILE A 74 26.46 -21.97 17.98
N VAL A 75 25.86 -20.98 18.66
CA VAL A 75 24.45 -21.03 19.04
C VAL A 75 23.53 -20.84 17.83
N GLU A 76 23.78 -19.83 17.00
CA GLU A 76 22.94 -19.52 15.85
C GLU A 76 22.85 -20.66 14.83
N PRO A 77 23.94 -21.37 14.46
CA PRO A 77 23.82 -22.51 13.56
C PRO A 77 23.01 -23.68 14.15
N ILE A 78 23.15 -23.96 15.45
CA ILE A 78 22.35 -24.99 16.14
C ILE A 78 20.87 -24.60 16.12
N LEU A 79 20.55 -23.34 16.41
CA LEU A 79 19.17 -22.84 16.38
C LEU A 79 18.61 -22.81 14.95
N THR A 80 19.44 -22.53 13.95
CA THR A 80 19.07 -22.61 12.53
C THR A 80 18.76 -24.07 12.14
N ALA A 81 19.60 -25.03 12.55
CA ALA A 81 19.35 -26.44 12.29
C ALA A 81 18.07 -26.95 12.99
N LYS A 82 17.83 -26.54 14.25
CA LYS A 82 16.58 -26.83 14.95
C LYS A 82 15.37 -26.24 14.21
N ARG A 83 15.48 -24.99 13.74
CA ARG A 83 14.42 -24.33 12.95
C ARG A 83 14.18 -25.05 11.63
N PHE A 84 15.22 -25.49 10.94
CA PHE A 84 15.11 -26.30 9.73
C PHE A 84 14.34 -27.60 9.97
N VAL A 85 14.67 -28.36 11.02
CA VAL A 85 13.94 -29.58 11.37
C VAL A 85 12.47 -29.27 11.66
N TYR A 86 12.20 -28.20 12.40
CA TYR A 86 10.82 -27.75 12.67
C TYR A 86 10.05 -27.44 11.38
N LEU A 87 10.63 -26.64 10.47
CA LEU A 87 10.02 -26.31 9.19
C LEU A 87 9.83 -27.55 8.31
N LEU A 88 10.77 -28.50 8.33
CA LEU A 88 10.63 -29.76 7.60
C LEU A 88 9.40 -30.55 8.07
N PHE A 89 9.14 -30.62 9.38
CA PHE A 89 7.94 -31.25 9.90
C PHE A 89 6.67 -30.47 9.55
N LEU A 90 6.72 -29.13 9.61
CA LEU A 90 5.59 -28.27 9.28
C LEU A 90 5.18 -28.40 7.79
N PHE A 91 6.16 -28.45 6.88
CA PHE A 91 5.92 -28.55 5.44
C PHE A 91 5.85 -30.00 4.92
N ALA A 92 6.17 -31.02 5.73
CA ALA A 92 6.09 -32.41 5.31
C ALA A 92 4.70 -32.82 4.76
N PRO A 93 3.57 -32.44 5.39
CA PRO A 93 2.24 -32.72 4.82
C PRO A 93 2.04 -32.08 3.44
N VAL A 94 2.52 -30.85 3.25
CA VAL A 94 2.42 -30.12 1.98
C VAL A 94 3.22 -30.83 0.89
N PHE A 95 4.46 -31.25 1.19
CA PHE A 95 5.30 -32.00 0.25
C PHE A 95 4.72 -33.37 -0.09
N LEU A 96 4.24 -34.11 0.91
CA LEU A 96 3.62 -35.42 0.70
C LEU A 96 2.32 -35.33 -0.13
N ALA A 97 1.59 -34.22 0.00
CA ALA A 97 0.39 -33.96 -0.77
C ALA A 97 0.66 -33.42 -2.20
N SER A 98 1.91 -33.10 -2.55
CA SER A 98 2.26 -32.52 -3.86
C SER A 98 1.84 -33.34 -5.10
N PRO A 99 1.71 -34.68 -5.07
CA PRO A 99 1.17 -35.43 -6.21
C PRO A 99 -0.26 -35.01 -6.60
N MET A 100 -1.03 -34.40 -5.68
CA MET A 100 -2.35 -33.85 -5.99
C MET A 100 -2.33 -32.74 -7.05
N LEU A 101 -1.19 -32.07 -7.24
CA LEU A 101 -1.01 -31.11 -8.34
C LEU A 101 -1.28 -31.73 -9.72
N LEU A 102 -1.10 -33.04 -9.87
CA LEU A 102 -1.30 -33.76 -11.12
C LEU A 102 -2.72 -34.36 -11.24
N VAL A 103 -3.53 -34.30 -10.20
CA VAL A 103 -4.83 -34.98 -10.14
C VAL A 103 -5.94 -34.10 -10.71
N GLY A 104 -6.70 -34.67 -11.66
CA GLY A 104 -7.83 -34.01 -12.32
C GLY A 104 -7.48 -33.45 -13.69
N THR A 105 -8.51 -33.04 -14.44
CA THR A 105 -8.38 -32.34 -15.71
C THR A 105 -8.43 -30.83 -15.50
N PRO A 106 -7.68 -30.03 -16.28
CA PRO A 106 -7.82 -28.57 -16.29
C PRO A 106 -9.26 -28.15 -16.55
N ASP A 107 -9.81 -27.29 -15.68
CA ASP A 107 -11.18 -26.79 -15.78
C ASP A 107 -11.20 -25.26 -15.99
N LYS A 108 -12.03 -24.79 -16.92
CA LYS A 108 -12.26 -23.35 -17.14
C LYS A 108 -12.88 -22.68 -15.91
N ALA A 109 -13.73 -23.37 -15.15
CA ALA A 109 -14.30 -22.87 -13.89
C ALA A 109 -13.21 -22.60 -12.82
N LEU A 110 -12.10 -23.34 -12.89
CA LEU A 110 -10.94 -23.21 -12.01
C LEU A 110 -9.83 -22.38 -12.66
N LYS A 111 -10.15 -21.51 -13.63
CA LYS A 111 -9.19 -20.67 -14.36
C LYS A 111 -8.07 -21.46 -15.06
N GLY A 112 -8.35 -22.69 -15.46
CA GLY A 112 -7.41 -23.58 -16.16
C GLY A 112 -6.61 -24.51 -15.25
N ASP A 113 -6.82 -24.47 -13.92
CA ASP A 113 -6.17 -25.38 -12.98
C ASP A 113 -6.95 -26.69 -12.78
N ARG A 114 -6.26 -27.70 -12.26
CA ARG A 114 -6.84 -29.01 -11.90
C ARG A 114 -7.42 -28.95 -10.49
N TRP A 115 -8.53 -29.64 -10.22
CA TRP A 115 -9.15 -29.62 -8.89
C TRP A 115 -8.20 -30.08 -7.76
N GLY A 116 -7.33 -31.06 -8.03
CA GLY A 116 -6.33 -31.54 -7.06
C GLY A 116 -5.28 -30.49 -6.73
N ALA A 117 -4.91 -29.65 -7.71
CA ALA A 117 -4.03 -28.51 -7.51
C ALA A 117 -4.70 -27.44 -6.64
N VAL A 118 -5.98 -27.12 -6.90
CA VAL A 118 -6.75 -26.16 -6.09
C VAL A 118 -6.88 -26.62 -4.64
N TRP A 119 -7.13 -27.91 -4.43
CA TRP A 119 -7.14 -28.50 -3.09
C TRP A 119 -5.77 -28.37 -2.41
N TRP A 120 -4.69 -28.69 -3.12
CA TRP A 120 -3.33 -28.57 -2.61
C TRP A 120 -2.97 -27.12 -2.23
N TYR A 121 -3.42 -26.13 -3.01
CA TYR A 121 -3.22 -24.70 -2.69
C TYR A 121 -3.76 -24.32 -1.31
N GLY A 122 -4.85 -24.94 -0.86
CA GLY A 122 -5.42 -24.71 0.47
C GLY A 122 -4.54 -25.20 1.63
N LEU A 123 -3.54 -26.04 1.36
CA LEU A 123 -2.59 -26.52 2.36
C LEU A 123 -1.35 -25.62 2.49
N LEU A 124 -1.12 -24.69 1.54
CA LEU A 124 0.03 -23.80 1.61
C LEU A 124 -0.23 -22.64 2.58
N LEU A 125 0.75 -22.41 3.44
CA LEU A 125 0.84 -21.26 4.35
C LEU A 125 1.96 -20.32 3.89
N ALA A 126 1.93 -19.88 2.63
CA ALA A 126 3.04 -19.14 2.00
C ALA A 126 2.58 -17.77 1.46
N GLN A 127 2.56 -16.75 2.31
CA GLN A 127 2.17 -15.38 1.92
C GLN A 127 3.00 -14.81 0.76
N TRP A 128 4.30 -15.14 0.67
CA TRP A 128 5.18 -14.67 -0.41
C TRP A 128 4.71 -15.09 -1.82
N ALA A 129 4.08 -16.26 -1.97
CA ALA A 129 3.58 -16.67 -3.27
C ALA A 129 2.34 -15.87 -3.71
N ALA A 130 1.64 -15.20 -2.78
CA ALA A 130 0.53 -14.31 -3.11
C ALA A 130 0.98 -13.03 -3.82
N SER A 131 2.18 -12.52 -3.53
CA SER A 131 2.72 -11.29 -4.13
C SER A 131 3.47 -11.52 -5.46
N ARG A 132 3.56 -12.76 -5.96
CA ARG A 132 4.28 -13.11 -7.20
C ARG A 132 3.39 -13.76 -8.25
N ALA A 133 2.37 -13.02 -8.68
CA ALA A 133 1.43 -13.44 -9.73
C ALA A 133 2.09 -13.63 -11.12
N ASP A 134 3.28 -13.07 -11.32
CA ASP A 134 4.16 -13.30 -12.46
C ASP A 134 4.79 -14.70 -12.45
N LEU A 135 4.96 -15.34 -11.30
CA LEU A 135 5.54 -16.68 -11.19
C LEU A 135 4.48 -17.77 -10.93
N PHE A 136 3.44 -17.43 -10.17
CA PHE A 136 2.45 -18.40 -9.68
C PHE A 136 1.09 -18.28 -10.38
N PRO A 137 0.29 -19.36 -10.42
CA PRO A 137 -1.08 -19.32 -10.93
C PRO A 137 -1.95 -18.33 -10.15
N THR A 138 -2.84 -17.63 -10.84
CA THR A 138 -3.67 -16.55 -10.26
C THR A 138 -4.55 -17.06 -9.10
N LEU A 139 -5.03 -18.30 -9.18
CA LEU A 139 -5.87 -18.91 -8.15
C LEU A 139 -5.09 -19.23 -6.87
N LEU A 140 -3.82 -19.63 -6.99
CA LEU A 140 -2.92 -19.84 -5.85
C LEU A 140 -2.68 -18.52 -5.11
N CYS A 141 -2.38 -17.45 -5.84
CA CYS A 141 -2.15 -16.12 -5.24
C CYS A 141 -3.39 -15.61 -4.50
N GLN A 142 -4.59 -15.80 -5.07
CA GLN A 142 -5.86 -15.41 -4.45
C GLN A 142 -6.13 -16.16 -3.14
N ARG A 143 -5.89 -17.48 -3.11
CA ARG A 143 -6.10 -18.29 -1.90
C ARG A 143 -5.13 -17.89 -0.79
N LEU A 144 -3.86 -17.68 -1.12
CA LEU A 144 -2.83 -17.30 -0.16
C LEU A 144 -3.00 -15.87 0.36
N GLY A 145 -3.52 -14.96 -0.46
CA GLY A 145 -3.84 -13.58 -0.04
C GLY A 145 -4.95 -13.48 1.01
N SER A 146 -5.77 -14.53 1.21
CA SER A 146 -6.84 -14.54 2.22
C SER A 146 -6.39 -14.94 3.64
N LEU A 147 -5.16 -15.44 3.80
CA LEU A 147 -4.63 -15.97 5.08
C LEU A 147 -4.06 -14.88 6.01
N HIS A 148 -4.48 -13.63 5.87
CA HIS A 148 -3.80 -12.47 6.47
C HIS A 148 -4.06 -12.19 7.96
N SER A 149 -4.84 -12.98 8.69
CA SER A 149 -5.22 -12.58 10.04
C SER A 149 -5.14 -13.71 11.05
N GLN A 150 -4.34 -13.46 12.11
CA GLN A 150 -4.18 -14.16 13.39
C GLN A 150 -2.77 -14.70 13.63
N GLY A 151 -1.82 -13.78 13.83
CA GLY A 151 -0.55 -14.10 14.48
C GLY A 151 -0.76 -14.44 15.96
N LYS A 152 0.11 -15.29 16.53
CA LYS A 152 0.12 -15.54 17.97
C LYS A 152 0.68 -14.31 18.69
N ALA A 153 -0.15 -13.65 19.50
CA ALA A 153 0.26 -12.51 20.31
C ALA A 153 1.37 -12.88 21.30
N HIS A 154 2.29 -11.94 21.52
CA HIS A 154 3.33 -12.04 22.55
C HIS A 154 2.81 -11.53 23.90
N SER A 155 3.52 -11.83 25.00
CA SER A 155 3.10 -11.46 26.36
C SER A 155 3.13 -9.94 26.60
N ILE A 156 2.15 -9.43 27.35
CA ILE A 156 2.12 -8.01 27.76
C ILE A 156 3.39 -7.58 28.52
N GLU A 157 4.06 -8.51 29.23
CA GLU A 157 5.32 -8.25 29.91
C GLU A 157 6.45 -7.83 28.95
N HIS A 158 6.53 -8.46 27.78
CA HIS A 158 7.50 -8.06 26.75
C HIS A 158 7.18 -6.65 26.22
N THR A 159 5.90 -6.38 25.96
CA THR A 159 5.41 -5.05 25.56
C THR A 159 5.81 -3.99 26.59
N LYS A 160 5.49 -4.20 27.87
CA LYS A 160 5.80 -3.26 28.96
C LYS A 160 7.31 -3.01 29.04
N LYS A 161 8.12 -4.05 28.97
CA LYS A 161 9.59 -3.94 28.98
C LYS A 161 10.13 -3.09 27.83
N VAL A 162 9.70 -3.36 26.59
CA VAL A 162 10.15 -2.59 25.42
C VAL A 162 9.77 -1.12 25.56
N ILE A 163 8.57 -0.82 26.04
CA ILE A 163 8.12 0.54 26.29
C ILE A 163 8.97 1.21 27.37
N GLU A 164 9.19 0.56 28.51
CA GLU A 164 10.01 1.10 29.61
C GLU A 164 11.43 1.40 29.16
N ASP A 165 12.01 0.51 28.36
CA ASP A 165 13.35 0.69 27.81
C ASP A 165 13.40 1.85 26.78
N VAL A 166 12.38 2.05 25.94
CA VAL A 166 12.38 3.14 24.95
C VAL A 166 12.08 4.49 25.57
N PHE A 167 11.10 4.56 26.48
CA PHE A 167 10.74 5.79 27.18
C PHE A 167 11.68 6.11 28.36
N GLN A 168 12.54 5.17 28.75
CA GLN A 168 13.48 5.28 29.88
C GLN A 168 12.78 5.63 31.20
N ARG A 169 11.55 5.11 31.39
CA ARG A 169 10.65 5.42 32.50
C ARG A 169 9.74 4.22 32.80
N PRO A 170 9.21 4.08 34.04
CA PRO A 170 8.25 3.04 34.37
C PRO A 170 6.99 3.12 33.50
N PHE A 171 6.42 1.97 33.11
CA PHE A 171 5.29 1.88 32.17
C PHE A 171 4.09 2.73 32.59
N LYS A 172 3.81 2.74 33.90
CA LYS A 172 2.72 3.51 34.54
C LYS A 172 2.86 5.04 34.39
N ASP A 173 4.06 5.53 34.11
CA ASP A 173 4.34 6.97 34.00
C ASP A 173 4.35 7.42 32.52
N VAL A 174 4.08 6.49 31.57
CA VAL A 174 4.09 6.76 30.13
C VAL A 174 2.68 7.08 29.61
N PHE A 175 1.66 6.36 30.08
CA PHE A 175 0.30 6.46 29.55
C PHE A 175 -0.73 6.83 30.62
N GLU A 176 -1.67 7.70 30.25
CA GLU A 176 -2.90 7.94 31.00
C GLU A 176 -3.84 6.73 30.96
N SER A 177 -3.88 6.06 29.80
CA SER A 177 -4.61 4.81 29.61
C SER A 177 -3.90 3.94 28.56
N PHE A 178 -3.91 2.63 28.76
CA PHE A 178 -3.34 1.66 27.82
C PHE A 178 -4.28 0.45 27.74
N ASP A 179 -4.74 0.11 26.54
CA ASP A 179 -5.50 -1.11 26.32
C ASP A 179 -4.52 -2.30 26.28
N GLU A 180 -4.60 -3.19 27.27
CA GLU A 180 -3.72 -4.38 27.30
C GLU A 180 -4.08 -5.43 26.24
N THR A 181 -5.24 -5.28 25.60
CA THR A 181 -5.63 -6.12 24.46
C THR A 181 -5.10 -5.48 23.17
N PRO A 182 -4.29 -6.20 22.36
CA PRO A 182 -3.82 -5.64 21.11
C PRO A 182 -5.00 -5.42 20.15
N ILE A 183 -5.05 -4.26 19.49
CA ILE A 183 -6.03 -3.98 18.44
C ILE A 183 -5.78 -4.83 17.18
N GLY A 184 -4.55 -5.31 16.99
CA GLY A 184 -4.19 -6.24 15.93
C GLY A 184 -2.86 -6.94 16.23
N SER A 185 -2.76 -8.21 15.81
CA SER A 185 -1.50 -8.99 15.87
C SER A 185 -1.17 -9.50 14.48
N GLY A 186 -0.13 -8.92 13.89
CA GLY A 186 0.43 -9.34 12.61
C GLY A 186 1.45 -10.47 12.77
N ALA A 187 2.18 -10.76 11.69
CA ALA A 187 3.23 -11.78 11.69
C ALA A 187 4.52 -11.33 12.40
N ILE A 188 4.82 -10.01 12.36
CA ILE A 188 6.08 -9.45 12.83
C ILE A 188 5.91 -8.58 14.08
N ALA A 189 4.75 -7.94 14.23
CA ALA A 189 4.44 -7.01 15.30
C ALA A 189 2.99 -7.12 15.74
N GLN A 190 2.68 -6.59 16.92
CA GLN A 190 1.32 -6.34 17.38
C GLN A 190 1.15 -4.87 17.76
N VAL A 191 -0.07 -4.36 17.64
CA VAL A 191 -0.41 -2.96 17.81
C VAL A 191 -1.36 -2.79 18.99
N TYR A 192 -1.11 -1.78 19.80
CA TYR A 192 -1.92 -1.40 20.95
C TYR A 192 -2.48 0.00 20.81
N ARG A 193 -3.63 0.26 21.43
CA ARG A 193 -4.18 1.59 21.59
C ARG A 193 -3.83 2.12 22.98
N ALA A 194 -3.34 3.34 23.05
CA ALA A 194 -3.02 4.00 24.31
C ALA A 194 -3.25 5.50 24.25
N THR A 195 -3.29 6.16 25.40
CA THR A 195 -3.31 7.62 25.54
C THR A 195 -2.05 8.04 26.28
N LEU A 196 -1.15 8.78 25.62
CA LEU A 196 0.08 9.30 26.23
C LEU A 196 -0.20 10.39 27.26
N HIS A 197 0.67 10.51 28.26
CA HIS A 197 0.67 11.71 29.08
C HIS A 197 1.05 12.96 28.27
N LYS A 198 0.38 14.08 28.55
CA LYS A 198 0.56 15.35 27.82
C LYS A 198 2.00 15.86 27.77
N ASN A 199 2.80 15.61 28.82
CA ASN A 199 4.21 16.00 28.90
C ASN A 199 5.14 15.21 27.96
N LEU A 200 4.66 14.09 27.41
CA LEU A 200 5.41 13.26 26.46
C LEU A 200 5.03 13.55 25.00
N ILE A 201 4.06 14.43 24.74
CA ILE A 201 3.69 14.81 23.37
C ILE A 201 4.70 15.83 22.86
N PRO A 202 5.47 15.52 21.79
CA PRO A 202 6.46 16.45 21.27
C PRO A 202 5.76 17.66 20.61
N PRO A 203 6.31 18.89 20.70
CA PRO A 203 5.71 20.07 20.09
C PRO A 203 5.49 19.94 18.57
N SER A 204 6.35 19.17 17.89
CA SER A 204 6.21 18.86 16.46
C SER A 204 4.90 18.12 16.13
N TYR A 205 4.33 17.40 17.09
CA TYR A 205 3.07 16.69 16.94
C TYR A 205 1.85 17.61 16.99
N LEU A 206 1.98 18.76 17.66
CA LEU A 206 0.90 19.73 17.85
C LEU A 206 0.77 20.73 16.68
N GLY A 207 1.67 20.71 15.71
CA GLY A 207 1.62 21.58 14.53
C GLY A 207 0.54 21.16 13.50
N PRO A 208 0.12 22.07 12.60
CA PRO A 208 -0.85 21.76 11.54
C PRO A 208 -0.32 20.68 10.58
N ARG A 209 -1.21 19.83 10.04
CA ARG A 209 -0.88 18.76 9.07
C ARG A 209 -0.33 19.27 7.74
N ARG A 210 -0.79 20.42 7.26
CA ARG A 210 -0.38 21.01 5.98
C ARG A 210 0.14 22.43 6.16
N THR A 211 1.45 22.61 6.06
CA THR A 211 2.05 23.95 5.95
C THR A 211 2.11 24.36 4.48
N ARG A 212 1.17 25.18 4.02
CA ARG A 212 1.13 25.64 2.63
C ARG A 212 2.03 26.88 2.47
N LYS A 213 3.03 26.84 1.58
CA LYS A 213 3.78 28.04 1.19
C LYS A 213 2.82 29.02 0.51
N LEU A 214 2.57 30.18 1.12
CA LEU A 214 1.90 31.29 0.44
C LEU A 214 2.78 31.74 -0.74
N PRO A 215 2.26 31.82 -1.98
CA PRO A 215 2.92 32.59 -3.01
C PRO A 215 2.93 34.05 -2.54
N GLY A 216 4.11 34.66 -2.46
CA GLY A 216 4.23 36.06 -2.07
C GLY A 216 3.40 36.97 -2.99
N GLY A 217 2.54 37.81 -2.40
CA GLY A 217 2.10 39.05 -3.03
C GLY A 217 0.87 39.04 -3.92
N ALA A 218 0.04 37.99 -3.98
CA ALA A 218 -1.24 38.03 -4.69
C ALA A 218 -2.44 37.82 -3.76
N LEU A 219 -3.47 38.65 -3.92
CA LEU A 219 -4.82 38.47 -3.34
C LEU A 219 -5.45 37.18 -3.91
N GLY A 220 -5.01 36.03 -3.42
CA GLY A 220 -5.65 34.74 -3.68
C GLY A 220 -6.91 34.58 -2.84
N PRO A 221 -7.88 33.76 -3.29
CA PRO A 221 -9.12 33.53 -2.53
C PRO A 221 -8.73 32.97 -1.16
N VAL A 222 -9.26 33.58 -0.10
CA VAL A 222 -9.00 33.25 1.32
C VAL A 222 -8.83 31.74 1.53
N ILE A 223 -7.60 31.31 1.81
CA ILE A 223 -7.17 29.90 1.73
C ILE A 223 -7.28 29.22 3.10
N LEU A 224 -8.00 28.09 3.11
CA LEU A 224 -8.19 27.13 4.19
C LEU A 224 -6.85 26.59 4.74
N GLN A 225 -6.64 26.70 6.06
CA GLN A 225 -5.69 25.86 6.80
C GLN A 225 -6.40 24.55 7.20
N ASP A 226 -5.63 23.52 7.54
CA ASP A 226 -6.17 22.27 8.10
C ASP A 226 -6.24 22.39 9.63
N PRO A 227 -7.21 21.71 10.30
CA PRO A 227 -7.28 21.72 11.75
C PRO A 227 -6.02 21.14 12.37
N LEU A 228 -5.74 21.64 13.57
CA LEU A 228 -4.92 20.93 14.56
C LEU A 228 -5.55 19.54 14.83
N PRO A 229 -4.73 18.49 15.04
CA PRO A 229 -5.24 17.16 15.35
C PRO A 229 -6.22 17.21 16.54
N SER A 230 -7.48 16.82 16.31
CA SER A 230 -8.53 16.83 17.34
C SER A 230 -8.84 15.41 17.84
N VAL A 231 -8.50 15.25 19.13
CA VAL A 231 -8.99 14.40 20.24
C VAL A 231 -9.12 12.86 20.09
N PRO A 232 -8.58 12.09 21.05
CA PRO A 232 -7.63 12.54 22.08
C PRO A 232 -6.32 12.87 21.37
N THR A 233 -5.83 14.10 21.53
CA THR A 233 -4.55 14.58 20.97
C THR A 233 -3.36 13.76 21.47
N ALA A 234 -3.57 12.85 22.42
CA ALA A 234 -2.60 11.91 22.95
C ALA A 234 -2.91 10.44 22.62
N SER A 235 -4.00 10.13 21.91
CA SER A 235 -4.33 8.76 21.52
C SER A 235 -3.34 8.32 20.46
N VAL A 236 -2.60 7.26 20.77
CA VAL A 236 -1.55 6.72 19.92
C VAL A 236 -1.79 5.24 19.65
N ALA A 237 -1.40 4.82 18.46
CA ALA A 237 -1.16 3.43 18.14
C ALA A 237 0.31 3.10 18.46
N ILE A 238 0.51 1.97 19.14
CA ILE A 238 1.82 1.53 19.60
C ILE A 238 2.11 0.17 18.98
N LYS A 239 2.96 0.16 17.96
CA LYS A 239 3.38 -1.04 17.23
C LYS A 239 4.68 -1.57 17.82
N ILE A 240 4.67 -2.84 18.23
CA ILE A 240 5.78 -3.49 18.94
C ILE A 240 6.16 -4.78 18.24
N LEU A 241 7.44 -4.94 17.92
CA LEU A 241 7.96 -6.17 17.33
C LEU A 241 7.82 -7.36 18.29
N HIS A 242 7.44 -8.53 17.75
CA HIS A 242 7.45 -9.77 18.51
C HIS A 242 8.86 -10.12 19.00
N PRO A 243 8.99 -10.79 20.16
CA PRO A 243 10.29 -11.16 20.70
C PRO A 243 11.06 -12.06 19.73
N ASP A 244 12.35 -11.77 19.55
CA ASP A 244 13.27 -12.52 18.68
C ASP A 244 12.84 -12.69 17.21
N VAL A 245 11.87 -11.89 16.73
CA VAL A 245 11.35 -12.02 15.36
C VAL A 245 12.44 -11.81 14.31
N GLY A 246 13.33 -10.83 14.51
CA GLY A 246 14.45 -10.59 13.60
C GLY A 246 15.42 -11.77 13.50
N LYS A 247 15.66 -12.49 14.61
CA LYS A 247 16.49 -13.71 14.59
C LYS A 247 15.78 -14.85 13.87
N THR A 248 14.48 -14.99 14.09
CA THR A 248 13.66 -16.03 13.43
C THR A 248 13.63 -15.82 11.93
N ILE A 249 13.32 -14.61 11.45
CA ILE A 249 13.35 -14.26 10.03
C ILE A 249 14.75 -14.47 9.44
N SER A 250 15.81 -14.07 10.15
CA SER A 250 17.18 -14.29 9.68
C SER A 250 17.50 -15.77 9.46
N ARG A 251 17.05 -16.66 10.37
CA ARG A 251 17.23 -18.12 10.23
C ARG A 251 16.43 -18.66 9.05
N ASP A 252 15.18 -18.22 8.89
CA ASP A 252 14.31 -18.65 7.80
C ASP A 252 14.90 -18.22 6.44
N LEU A 253 15.40 -16.99 6.31
CA LEU A 253 16.07 -16.50 5.10
C LEU A 253 17.35 -17.30 4.78
N ARG A 254 18.13 -17.71 5.79
CA ARG A 254 19.31 -18.58 5.58
C ARG A 254 18.92 -19.94 5.02
N ILE A 255 17.87 -20.55 5.60
CA ILE A 255 17.33 -21.83 5.13
C ILE A 255 16.82 -21.69 3.70
N MET A 256 16.01 -20.65 3.41
CA MET A 256 15.51 -20.36 2.07
C MET A 256 16.65 -20.16 1.07
N SER A 257 17.69 -19.39 1.41
CA SER A 257 18.82 -19.11 0.52
C SER A 257 19.60 -20.38 0.17
N PHE A 258 19.76 -21.29 1.14
CA PHE A 258 20.38 -22.59 0.91
C PHE A 258 19.60 -23.44 -0.10
N PHE A 259 18.29 -23.59 0.10
CA PHE A 259 17.46 -24.36 -0.84
C PHE A 259 17.33 -23.68 -2.19
N ALA A 260 17.23 -22.37 -2.25
CA ALA A 260 17.20 -21.62 -3.48
C ALA A 260 18.46 -21.87 -4.33
N LYS A 261 19.64 -21.90 -3.71
CA LYS A 261 20.90 -22.26 -4.38
C LYS A 261 20.90 -23.69 -4.90
N ILE A 262 20.38 -24.64 -4.13
CA ILE A 262 20.27 -26.04 -4.56
C ILE A 262 19.31 -26.19 -5.74
N ILE A 263 18.14 -25.55 -5.67
CA ILE A 263 17.12 -25.63 -6.74
C ILE A 263 17.67 -25.01 -8.04
N ASN A 264 18.45 -23.94 -7.93
CA ASN A 264 19.06 -23.28 -9.08
C ASN A 264 20.12 -24.13 -9.81
N LEU A 265 20.59 -25.23 -9.20
CA LEU A 265 21.49 -26.18 -9.86
C LEU A 265 20.76 -27.10 -10.86
N PHE A 266 19.43 -27.21 -10.78
CA PHE A 266 18.67 -28.05 -11.71
C PHE A 266 18.48 -27.35 -13.07
N PRO A 267 18.72 -28.05 -14.19
CA PRO A 267 18.49 -27.51 -15.53
C PRO A 267 17.04 -27.03 -15.69
N GLY A 268 16.86 -25.83 -16.24
CA GLY A 268 15.53 -25.24 -16.46
C GLY A 268 14.94 -24.46 -15.28
N MET A 269 15.57 -24.43 -14.10
CA MET A 269 15.13 -23.59 -12.97
C MET A 269 15.80 -22.21 -12.91
N GLN A 270 16.81 -21.98 -13.75
CA GLN A 270 17.63 -20.75 -13.76
C GLN A 270 16.83 -19.50 -14.11
N TRP A 271 15.78 -19.61 -14.92
CA TRP A 271 14.95 -18.46 -15.30
C TRP A 271 14.14 -17.90 -14.12
N ILE A 272 13.87 -18.71 -13.08
CA ILE A 272 13.18 -18.27 -11.85
C ILE A 272 14.15 -17.54 -10.91
N SER A 273 15.44 -17.91 -10.92
CA SER A 273 16.49 -17.19 -10.18
C SER A 273 16.15 -17.07 -8.68
N LEU A 274 15.73 -18.19 -8.07
CA LEU A 274 15.29 -18.23 -6.68
C LEU A 274 16.28 -17.60 -5.67
N PRO A 275 17.62 -17.72 -5.82
CA PRO A 275 18.55 -17.10 -4.88
C PRO A 275 18.37 -15.59 -4.78
N GLU A 276 18.24 -14.92 -5.93
CA GLU A 276 18.01 -13.48 -6.04
C GLU A 276 16.65 -13.11 -5.47
N GLU A 277 15.64 -13.97 -5.65
CA GLU A 277 14.31 -13.73 -5.08
C GLU A 277 14.28 -13.83 -3.56
N VAL A 278 15.05 -14.75 -2.99
CA VAL A 278 15.24 -14.83 -1.53
C VAL A 278 15.97 -13.58 -1.02
N GLU A 279 16.88 -13.00 -1.82
CA GLU A 279 17.57 -11.77 -1.45
C GLU A 279 16.63 -10.55 -1.43
N VAL A 280 15.81 -10.37 -2.47
CA VAL A 280 14.80 -9.31 -2.57
C VAL A 280 13.74 -9.47 -1.48
N PHE A 281 13.21 -10.68 -1.29
CA PHE A 281 12.29 -10.95 -0.18
C PHE A 281 12.95 -10.68 1.18
N GLY A 282 14.21 -11.07 1.33
CA GLY A 282 14.97 -10.83 2.54
C GLY A 282 15.22 -9.36 2.83
N SER A 283 15.45 -8.52 1.81
CA SER A 283 15.59 -7.07 2.01
C SER A 283 14.28 -6.44 2.46
N MET A 284 13.16 -6.82 1.84
CA MET A 284 11.81 -6.40 2.21
C MET A 284 11.48 -6.77 3.67
N MET A 285 11.71 -8.02 4.08
CA MET A 285 11.48 -8.46 5.47
C MET A 285 12.39 -7.75 6.48
N ARG A 286 13.61 -7.37 6.09
CA ARG A 286 14.50 -6.59 6.98
C ARG A 286 14.02 -5.15 7.15
N GLN A 287 13.38 -4.55 6.15
CA GLN A 287 12.80 -3.21 6.28
C GLN A 287 11.66 -3.21 7.31
N GLN A 288 10.81 -4.24 7.33
CA GLN A 288 9.75 -4.39 8.33
C GLN A 288 10.26 -4.66 9.77
N LEU A 289 11.54 -5.00 9.94
CA LEU A 289 12.17 -5.25 11.25
C LEU A 289 12.78 -3.99 11.88
N ASP A 290 12.70 -2.84 11.21
CA ASP A 290 13.11 -1.56 11.76
C ASP A 290 11.95 -0.57 11.64
N LEU A 291 11.19 -0.43 12.72
CA LEU A 291 9.98 0.40 12.74
C LEU A 291 10.27 1.91 12.59
N ARG A 292 11.55 2.33 12.63
CA ARG A 292 11.93 3.69 12.27
C ARG A 292 11.75 3.96 10.78
N ILE A 293 11.92 2.94 9.94
CA ILE A 293 11.71 3.05 8.49
C ILE A 293 10.24 3.36 8.21
N GLU A 294 9.32 2.68 8.90
CA GLU A 294 7.89 2.97 8.79
C GLU A 294 7.55 4.39 9.25
N ALA A 295 8.13 4.86 10.37
CA ALA A 295 7.99 6.25 10.80
C ALA A 295 8.48 7.25 9.73
N ASP A 296 9.62 6.98 9.10
CA ASP A 296 10.18 7.83 8.06
C ASP A 296 9.32 7.82 6.78
N ASN A 297 8.74 6.67 6.44
CA ASN A 297 7.83 6.54 5.32
C ASN A 297 6.53 7.32 5.55
N LEU A 298 5.94 7.25 6.74
CA LEU A 298 4.74 8.02 7.09
C LEU A 298 4.98 9.53 6.98
N LEU A 299 6.12 10.03 7.46
CA LEU A 299 6.51 11.43 7.31
C LEU A 299 6.70 11.82 5.84
N ALA A 300 7.32 10.94 5.05
CA ALA A 300 7.48 11.18 3.61
C ALA A 300 6.12 11.28 2.91
N PHE A 301 5.19 10.36 3.20
CA PHE A 301 3.82 10.41 2.69
C PHE A 301 3.08 11.69 3.11
N GLU A 302 3.13 12.08 4.38
CA GLU A 302 2.54 13.34 4.88
C GLU A 302 3.11 14.53 4.09
N SER A 303 4.42 14.56 3.86
CA SER A 303 5.09 15.65 3.14
C SER A 303 4.70 15.71 1.64
N HIS A 304 4.58 14.57 0.97
CA HIS A 304 4.21 14.48 -0.44
C HIS A 304 2.74 14.88 -0.68
N PHE A 305 1.85 14.52 0.26
CA PHE A 305 0.42 14.83 0.17
C PHE A 305 0.06 16.20 0.76
N ALA A 306 0.92 16.82 1.57
CA ALA A 306 0.67 18.14 2.15
C ALA A 306 0.32 19.27 1.15
N PRO A 307 0.91 19.36 -0.06
CA PRO A 307 0.51 20.39 -1.02
C PRO A 307 -0.80 20.09 -1.78
N ARG A 308 -1.32 18.85 -1.70
CA ARG A 308 -2.42 18.36 -2.53
C ARG A 308 -3.78 18.67 -1.92
N LYS A 309 -4.79 18.89 -2.77
CA LYS A 309 -6.19 19.11 -2.37
C LYS A 309 -7.00 17.80 -2.45
N VAL A 310 -6.49 16.73 -1.84
CA VAL A 310 -7.12 15.40 -1.87
C VAL A 310 -7.48 15.00 -0.43
N PRO A 311 -8.66 14.39 -0.18
CA PRO A 311 -9.06 13.93 1.15
C PRO A 311 -8.34 12.60 1.49
N VAL A 312 -7.01 12.68 1.64
CA VAL A 312 -6.12 11.57 2.00
C VAL A 312 -5.24 12.00 3.15
N THR A 313 -5.10 11.12 4.15
CA THR A 313 -4.32 11.34 5.36
C THR A 313 -3.52 10.10 5.76
N PHE A 314 -2.44 10.31 6.49
CA PHE A 314 -1.56 9.27 7.05
C PHE A 314 -1.41 9.52 8.57
N PRO A 315 -1.24 8.48 9.40
CA PRO A 315 -0.89 8.63 10.81
C PRO A 315 0.40 9.44 10.98
N ARG A 316 0.41 10.38 11.93
CA ARG A 316 1.64 11.11 12.26
C ARG A 316 2.49 10.30 13.25
N PRO A 317 3.75 9.94 12.91
CA PRO A 317 4.60 9.22 13.83
C PRO A 317 5.22 10.17 14.87
N LEU A 318 5.26 9.75 16.13
CA LEU A 318 6.02 10.40 17.19
C LEU A 318 7.46 9.91 17.16
N LYS A 319 8.20 10.32 16.13
CA LYS A 319 9.57 9.84 15.85
C LYS A 319 10.53 9.93 17.04
N VAL A 320 10.32 10.90 17.94
CA VAL A 320 11.10 11.06 19.18
C VAL A 320 11.02 9.80 20.06
N TRP A 321 9.88 9.10 20.07
CA TRP A 321 9.64 7.90 20.87
C TRP A 321 9.70 6.60 20.06
N SER A 322 10.05 6.68 18.77
CA SER A 322 10.14 5.51 17.89
C SER A 322 11.58 4.99 17.84
N SER A 323 11.72 3.68 17.97
CA SER A 323 12.98 2.94 17.86
C SER A 323 12.82 1.79 16.86
N LYS A 324 13.85 0.96 16.70
CA LYS A 324 13.77 -0.23 15.84
C LYS A 324 12.63 -1.19 16.24
N ASP A 325 12.39 -1.35 17.54
CA ASP A 325 11.45 -2.34 18.09
C ASP A 325 10.07 -1.76 18.47
N LEU A 326 9.95 -0.42 18.46
CA LEU A 326 8.75 0.32 18.89
C LEU A 326 8.45 1.46 17.92
N LEU A 327 7.24 1.52 17.38
CA LEU A 327 6.70 2.70 16.69
C LEU A 327 5.53 3.26 17.49
N VAL A 328 5.62 4.55 17.77
CA VAL A 328 4.54 5.34 18.35
C VAL A 328 4.03 6.28 17.27
N GLU A 329 2.74 6.18 16.95
CA GLU A 329 2.10 7.00 15.93
C GLU A 329 0.69 7.42 16.35
N GLU A 330 0.12 8.39 15.66
CA GLU A 330 -1.25 8.82 15.86
C GLU A 330 -2.24 7.66 15.68
N TYR A 331 -3.14 7.50 16.64
CA TYR A 331 -4.24 6.56 16.48
C TYR A 331 -5.29 7.13 15.53
N MET A 332 -5.52 6.46 14.40
CA MET A 332 -6.55 6.83 13.44
C MET A 332 -7.87 6.11 13.75
N ASN A 333 -8.85 6.83 14.29
CA ASN A 333 -10.20 6.29 14.46
C ASN A 333 -10.95 6.32 13.12
N ALA A 334 -10.97 5.17 12.44
CA ALA A 334 -11.59 5.01 11.13
C ALA A 334 -12.17 3.59 10.97
N LEU A 335 -12.84 3.35 9.84
CA LEU A 335 -13.42 2.05 9.48
C LEU A 335 -12.60 1.39 8.37
N PRO A 336 -12.30 0.09 8.45
CA PRO A 336 -11.53 -0.58 7.40
C PRO A 336 -12.34 -0.66 6.10
N LEU A 337 -11.66 -0.49 4.96
CA LEU A 337 -12.27 -0.54 3.64
C LEU A 337 -13.02 -1.85 3.40
N GLU A 338 -12.59 -2.97 4.00
CA GLU A 338 -13.32 -4.24 3.94
C GLU A 338 -14.77 -4.12 4.38
N SER A 339 -15.09 -3.23 5.34
CA SER A 339 -16.48 -3.06 5.79
C SER A 339 -17.35 -2.49 4.68
N PHE A 340 -16.80 -1.58 3.86
CA PHE A 340 -17.49 -0.99 2.72
C PHE A 340 -17.56 -1.97 1.55
N LEU A 341 -16.51 -2.77 1.33
CA LEU A 341 -16.55 -3.84 0.32
C LEU A 341 -17.55 -4.95 0.67
N GLN A 342 -17.77 -5.23 1.96
CA GLN A 342 -18.71 -6.25 2.44
C GLN A 342 -20.15 -5.76 2.45
N ASN A 343 -20.36 -4.54 2.94
CA ASN A 343 -21.71 -4.00 3.14
C ASN A 343 -22.18 -3.09 2.00
N GLY A 344 -21.30 -2.58 1.16
CA GLY A 344 -21.56 -1.47 0.23
C GLY A 344 -21.20 -0.10 0.85
N GLY A 345 -20.71 0.84 0.04
CA GLY A 345 -20.47 2.23 0.45
C GLY A 345 -21.59 3.18 0.03
N GLY A 346 -22.63 2.68 -0.65
CA GLY A 346 -23.84 3.42 -0.99
C GLY A 346 -23.50 4.67 -1.83
N PRO A 347 -23.93 5.88 -1.43
CA PRO A 347 -23.66 7.09 -2.20
C PRO A 347 -22.18 7.50 -2.24
N PHE A 348 -21.31 6.85 -1.47
CA PHE A 348 -19.89 7.17 -1.39
C PHE A 348 -18.98 6.25 -2.21
N ASP A 349 -19.50 5.16 -2.81
CA ASP A 349 -18.67 4.16 -3.50
C ASP A 349 -17.81 4.78 -4.61
N ASP A 350 -18.41 5.60 -5.47
CA ASP A 350 -17.71 6.33 -6.54
C ASP A 350 -16.62 7.28 -6.00
N GLN A 351 -16.93 8.01 -4.93
CA GLN A 351 -15.99 8.96 -4.32
C GLN A 351 -14.81 8.23 -3.68
N VAL A 352 -15.06 7.14 -2.95
CA VAL A 352 -14.01 6.33 -2.31
C VAL A 352 -13.12 5.69 -3.37
N ALA A 353 -13.71 5.12 -4.42
CA ALA A 353 -12.98 4.52 -5.53
C ALA A 353 -12.09 5.55 -6.23
N THR A 354 -12.65 6.72 -6.58
CA THR A 354 -11.95 7.80 -7.28
C THR A 354 -10.82 8.39 -6.44
N VAL A 355 -11.08 8.74 -5.16
CA VAL A 355 -10.05 9.29 -4.27
C VAL A 355 -8.92 8.30 -4.03
N GLY A 356 -9.24 7.01 -3.83
CA GLY A 356 -8.23 5.97 -3.61
C GLY A 356 -7.34 5.77 -4.82
N LEU A 357 -7.95 5.74 -6.01
CA LEU A 357 -7.25 5.62 -7.28
C LEU A 357 -6.33 6.82 -7.55
N ASP A 358 -6.84 8.04 -7.39
CA ASP A 358 -6.07 9.27 -7.55
C ASP A 358 -4.89 9.31 -6.58
N ALA A 359 -5.10 8.95 -5.31
CA ALA A 359 -4.03 8.91 -4.31
C ALA A 359 -2.89 7.98 -4.75
N PHE A 360 -3.22 6.78 -5.20
CA PHE A 360 -2.24 5.82 -5.65
C PHE A 360 -1.51 6.23 -6.92
N LEU A 361 -2.23 6.77 -7.90
CA LEU A 361 -1.60 7.30 -9.11
C LEU A 361 -0.64 8.44 -8.80
N ASN A 362 -0.96 9.30 -7.83
CA ASN A 362 -0.04 10.33 -7.35
C ASN A 362 1.22 9.72 -6.71
N MET A 363 1.07 8.70 -5.86
CA MET A 363 2.19 7.97 -5.24
C MET A 363 3.12 7.36 -6.30
N LEU A 364 2.53 6.71 -7.31
CA LEU A 364 3.24 6.03 -8.38
C LEU A 364 3.91 6.97 -9.36
N LEU A 365 3.13 7.86 -9.96
CA LEU A 365 3.55 8.63 -11.12
C LEU A 365 4.29 9.89 -10.71
N LEU A 366 3.78 10.65 -9.74
CA LEU A 366 4.37 11.93 -9.34
C LEU A 366 5.47 11.76 -8.30
N ASP A 367 5.21 11.00 -7.23
CA ASP A 367 6.15 10.91 -6.10
C ASP A 367 7.25 9.87 -6.31
N ASN A 368 7.02 8.86 -7.17
CA ASN A 368 7.89 7.68 -7.24
C ASN A 368 8.13 7.07 -5.85
N PHE A 369 7.07 7.06 -5.03
CA PHE A 369 7.09 6.65 -3.64
C PHE A 369 5.77 5.95 -3.35
N VAL A 370 5.75 4.63 -3.52
CA VAL A 370 4.51 3.84 -3.58
C VAL A 370 4.36 2.98 -2.33
N HIS A 371 3.17 3.02 -1.73
CA HIS A 371 2.79 2.08 -0.70
C HIS A 371 2.73 0.67 -1.29
N ALA A 372 3.70 -0.18 -0.94
CA ALA A 372 3.89 -1.46 -1.61
C ALA A 372 2.95 -2.57 -1.09
N ASP A 373 2.35 -2.37 0.09
CA ASP A 373 1.42 -3.31 0.72
C ASP A 373 0.01 -2.74 0.84
N LEU A 374 -0.55 -2.30 -0.29
CA LEU A 374 -1.85 -1.65 -0.34
C LEU A 374 -2.98 -2.69 -0.51
N HIS A 375 -3.37 -3.32 0.59
CA HIS A 375 -4.55 -4.19 0.67
C HIS A 375 -5.68 -3.48 1.45
N PRO A 376 -6.95 -3.92 1.34
CA PRO A 376 -8.08 -3.23 1.97
C PRO A 376 -7.90 -2.95 3.48
N GLY A 377 -7.25 -3.86 4.22
CA GLY A 377 -6.99 -3.69 5.65
C GLY A 377 -6.01 -2.57 6.03
N ASN A 378 -5.21 -2.09 5.09
CA ASN A 378 -4.33 -0.93 5.26
C ASN A 378 -4.97 0.37 4.74
N ILE A 379 -6.23 0.30 4.29
CA ILE A 379 -7.03 1.43 3.81
C ILE A 379 -8.21 1.60 4.75
N MET A 380 -8.28 2.74 5.41
CA MET A 380 -9.36 3.08 6.33
C MET A 380 -10.14 4.28 5.79
N ILE A 381 -11.40 4.39 6.17
CA ILE A 381 -12.30 5.48 5.77
C ILE A 381 -12.83 6.16 7.03
N LYS A 382 -12.78 7.49 7.03
CA LYS A 382 -13.51 8.34 7.97
C LYS A 382 -14.27 9.42 7.21
N PHE A 383 -15.15 10.14 7.89
CA PHE A 383 -15.99 11.17 7.28
C PHE A 383 -15.64 12.53 7.87
N SER A 384 -15.61 13.55 7.01
CA SER A 384 -15.34 14.93 7.39
C SER A 384 -16.31 15.87 6.69
N LYS A 385 -16.63 16.99 7.34
CA LYS A 385 -17.50 18.00 6.74
C LYS A 385 -16.65 19.11 6.11
N PRO A 386 -16.83 19.42 4.81
CA PRO A 386 -16.15 20.54 4.18
C PRO A 386 -16.59 21.87 4.84
N PRO A 387 -15.69 22.86 4.96
CA PRO A 387 -15.98 24.12 5.63
C PRO A 387 -17.10 24.89 4.90
N THR A 388 -18.16 25.25 5.63
CA THR A 388 -19.37 25.89 5.08
C THR A 388 -19.15 27.36 4.69
N THR A 389 -19.87 27.86 3.67
CA THR A 389 -19.86 29.26 3.19
C THR A 389 -20.06 30.30 4.29
N ARG A 390 -20.86 30.00 5.34
CA ARG A 390 -21.01 30.88 6.51
C ARG A 390 -19.71 31.06 7.31
N ILE A 391 -18.94 30.00 7.49
CA ILE A 391 -17.65 30.02 8.19
C ILE A 391 -16.64 30.81 7.35
N LEU A 392 -16.66 30.64 6.02
CA LEU A 392 -15.85 31.43 5.10
C LEU A 392 -16.18 32.93 5.16
N LEU A 393 -17.46 33.31 5.16
CA LEU A 393 -17.92 34.71 5.23
C LEU A 393 -17.63 35.35 6.60
N ALA A 394 -17.81 34.63 7.71
CA ALA A 394 -17.46 35.11 9.05
C ALA A 394 -15.96 35.41 9.19
N ASN A 395 -15.11 34.65 8.52
CA ASN A 395 -13.67 34.86 8.51
C ASN A 395 -13.24 36.06 7.65
N VAL A 396 -13.90 36.30 6.51
CA VAL A 396 -13.71 37.55 5.76
C VAL A 396 -14.10 38.75 6.61
N TYR A 397 -15.22 38.68 7.33
CA TYR A 397 -15.67 39.73 8.24
C TYR A 397 -14.66 39.99 9.38
N ASN A 398 -14.20 38.96 10.08
CA ASN A 398 -13.23 39.10 11.18
C ASN A 398 -11.84 39.60 10.72
N ARG A 399 -11.45 39.32 9.47
CA ARG A 399 -10.19 39.79 8.89
C ARG A 399 -10.27 41.25 8.43
N LEU A 400 -11.46 41.70 8.01
CA LEU A 400 -11.74 43.10 7.67
C LEU A 400 -11.98 43.96 8.92
N PHE A 401 -12.47 43.37 10.01
CA PHE A 401 -12.77 44.04 11.28
C PHE A 401 -12.18 43.28 12.48
N PRO A 402 -10.87 43.35 12.72
CA PRO A 402 -10.23 42.68 13.86
C PRO A 402 -10.71 43.30 15.19
N LYS A 403 -11.29 42.49 16.08
CA LYS A 403 -11.52 42.85 17.48
C LYS A 403 -10.26 42.57 18.31
N ALA A 404 -10.00 43.39 19.33
CA ALA A 404 -8.89 43.21 20.27
C ALA A 404 -8.96 41.86 21.01
N GLU A 405 -7.83 41.17 21.13
CA GLU A 405 -7.70 39.76 21.52
C GLU A 405 -7.95 39.51 23.03
N PRO A 406 -8.68 38.46 23.42
CA PRO A 406 -8.52 37.82 24.73
C PRO A 406 -7.30 36.88 24.70
N ILE A 407 -6.52 36.87 25.79
CA ILE A 407 -5.37 35.98 26.00
C ILE A 407 -5.84 34.84 26.93
N ASP A 408 -5.48 33.58 26.65
CA ASP A 408 -5.77 32.46 27.57
C ASP A 408 -4.84 32.48 28.80
N SER A 409 -5.13 31.68 29.83
CA SER A 409 -4.34 31.62 31.07
C SER A 409 -2.89 31.11 30.91
N ASN A 410 -2.52 30.61 29.72
CA ASN A 410 -1.22 30.07 29.37
C ASN A 410 -0.44 30.95 28.37
N GLY A 411 -0.96 32.14 28.02
CA GLY A 411 -0.24 33.13 27.22
C GLY A 411 -0.11 32.80 25.72
N LEU A 412 -0.96 31.93 25.17
CA LEU A 412 -1.02 31.70 23.72
C LEU A 412 -2.09 32.60 23.05
N PRO A 413 -1.82 33.18 21.86
CA PRO A 413 -2.83 33.89 21.08
C PRO A 413 -3.95 32.93 20.61
N LEU A 414 -5.21 33.29 20.86
CA LEU A 414 -6.40 32.50 20.50
C LEU A 414 -6.65 32.34 18.98
N THR A 415 -5.83 32.95 18.12
CA THR A 415 -5.98 32.92 16.66
C THR A 415 -5.55 31.60 16.00
N LEU A 416 -5.05 30.61 16.76
CA LEU A 416 -4.73 29.28 16.23
C LEU A 416 -5.97 28.42 15.89
N HIS A 417 -7.19 28.89 16.16
CA HIS A 417 -8.40 28.06 16.16
C HIS A 417 -9.33 28.17 14.96
N MET A 418 -9.01 28.92 13.91
CA MET A 418 -9.97 29.13 12.81
C MET A 418 -9.35 28.80 11.46
N LEU A 419 -9.70 27.61 10.95
CA LEU A 419 -9.93 27.22 9.55
C LEU A 419 -9.66 25.72 9.47
N SER A 420 -10.71 24.91 9.44
CA SER A 420 -10.55 23.46 9.39
C SER A 420 -11.81 22.73 8.97
N ALA A 421 -11.68 21.55 8.36
CA ALA A 421 -12.80 20.61 8.26
C ALA A 421 -13.30 20.28 9.67
N ASP A 422 -14.61 20.22 9.85
CA ASP A 422 -15.20 19.92 11.15
C ASP A 422 -15.15 18.41 11.37
N TYR A 423 -14.32 17.99 12.34
CA TYR A 423 -14.15 16.60 12.76
C TYR A 423 -14.84 16.30 14.09
N SER A 424 -15.56 17.27 14.69
CA SER A 424 -16.19 17.10 16.00
C SER A 424 -17.11 15.88 16.08
N ASP A 425 -17.80 15.56 14.98
CA ASP A 425 -18.70 14.40 14.88
C ASP A 425 -18.03 13.13 14.31
N SER A 426 -16.78 13.20 13.85
CA SER A 426 -16.15 12.11 13.08
C SER A 426 -16.03 10.82 13.91
N ASP A 427 -15.66 10.93 15.18
CA ASP A 427 -15.56 9.81 16.10
C ASP A 427 -16.91 9.15 16.38
N GLU A 428 -17.97 9.97 16.51
CA GLU A 428 -19.33 9.48 16.74
C GLU A 428 -19.84 8.73 15.51
N ILE A 429 -19.64 9.29 14.31
CA ILE A 429 -20.02 8.68 13.03
C ILE A 429 -19.34 7.31 12.89
N VAL A 430 -18.03 7.26 13.10
CA VAL A 430 -17.26 6.01 13.05
C VAL A 430 -17.78 5.02 14.09
N GLY A 431 -18.12 5.48 15.30
CA GLY A 431 -18.72 4.65 16.35
C GLY A 431 -20.07 4.04 15.95
N ARG A 432 -20.98 4.85 15.40
CA ARG A 432 -22.31 4.40 14.94
C ARG A 432 -22.18 3.37 13.81
N LEU A 433 -21.42 3.70 12.77
CA LEU A 433 -21.19 2.79 11.64
C LEU A 433 -20.50 1.49 12.08
N ARG A 434 -19.53 1.55 13.00
CA ARG A 434 -18.87 0.34 13.54
C ARG A 434 -19.87 -0.61 14.22
N ALA A 435 -20.86 -0.08 14.94
CA ALA A 435 -21.91 -0.87 15.56
C ALA A 435 -22.86 -1.51 14.52
N LEU A 436 -23.09 -0.82 13.40
CA LEU A 436 -23.95 -1.26 12.29
C LEU A 436 -23.25 -2.21 11.30
N ARG A 437 -21.98 -2.58 11.53
CA ARG A 437 -21.20 -3.40 10.59
C ARG A 437 -21.85 -4.72 10.19
N HIS A 438 -22.69 -5.30 11.05
CA HIS A 438 -23.38 -6.57 10.79
C HIS A 438 -24.85 -6.39 10.35
N GLU A 439 -25.29 -5.16 10.12
CA GLU A 439 -26.66 -4.80 9.74
C GLU A 439 -26.66 -3.96 8.45
N PRO A 440 -26.53 -4.60 7.26
CA PRO A 440 -26.32 -3.90 5.99
C PRO A 440 -27.39 -2.86 5.66
N GLU A 441 -28.67 -3.14 5.90
CA GLU A 441 -29.75 -2.18 5.59
C GLU A 441 -29.59 -0.87 6.37
N LYS A 442 -29.45 -0.95 7.71
CA LYS A 442 -29.25 0.23 8.57
C LYS A 442 -27.92 0.95 8.30
N TRP A 443 -26.90 0.19 7.89
CA TRP A 443 -25.62 0.76 7.46
C TRP A 443 -25.82 1.69 6.26
N HIS A 444 -26.58 1.27 5.24
CA HIS A 444 -26.88 2.12 4.08
C HIS A 444 -27.70 3.35 4.46
N ASP A 445 -28.75 3.18 5.28
CA ASP A 445 -29.58 4.29 5.74
C ASP A 445 -28.74 5.37 6.47
N GLU A 446 -27.75 4.95 7.26
CA GLU A 446 -26.84 5.88 7.95
C GLU A 446 -25.89 6.58 6.95
N LEU A 447 -25.36 5.85 5.97
CA LEU A 447 -24.53 6.46 4.92
C LEU A 447 -25.32 7.48 4.07
N GLU A 448 -26.59 7.21 3.78
CA GLU A 448 -27.45 8.14 3.06
C GLU A 448 -27.70 9.42 3.85
N LYS A 449 -27.99 9.32 5.15
CA LYS A 449 -28.09 10.49 6.05
C LYS A 449 -26.79 11.30 6.10
N LEU A 450 -25.64 10.64 6.12
CA LEU A 450 -24.34 11.33 6.08
C LEU A 450 -24.15 12.07 4.75
N HIS A 451 -24.57 11.47 3.64
CA HIS A 451 -24.50 12.09 2.34
C HIS A 451 -25.40 13.33 2.26
N GLU A 452 -26.65 13.22 2.70
CA GLU A 452 -27.59 14.35 2.79
C GLU A 452 -27.10 15.48 3.70
N ALA A 453 -26.42 15.13 4.79
CA ALA A 453 -25.80 16.07 5.71
C ALA A 453 -24.51 16.74 5.15
N GLY A 454 -24.06 16.31 3.97
CA GLY A 454 -22.93 16.87 3.23
C GLY A 454 -21.55 16.42 3.71
N TYR A 455 -21.45 15.23 4.33
CA TYR A 455 -20.14 14.65 4.68
C TYR A 455 -19.44 14.11 3.43
N VAL A 456 -18.11 14.12 3.47
CA VAL A 456 -17.25 13.59 2.40
C VAL A 456 -16.33 12.52 2.99
N PRO A 457 -16.11 11.39 2.29
CA PRO A 457 -15.19 10.36 2.74
C PRO A 457 -13.74 10.85 2.63
N GLU A 458 -12.95 10.51 3.63
CA GLU A 458 -11.51 10.74 3.68
C GLU A 458 -10.80 9.39 3.85
N ILE A 459 -9.83 9.14 2.98
CA ILE A 459 -9.06 7.90 2.98
C ILE A 459 -7.86 8.06 3.90
N VAL A 460 -7.67 7.09 4.77
CA VAL A 460 -6.53 7.00 5.68
C VAL A 460 -5.72 5.77 5.34
N PHE A 461 -4.48 5.94 4.92
CA PHE A 461 -3.55 4.83 4.70
C PHE A 461 -2.75 4.58 5.97
N ILE A 462 -2.70 3.32 6.41
CA ILE A 462 -1.95 2.86 7.58
C ILE A 462 -0.92 1.80 7.16
N ASP A 463 0.01 1.45 8.05
CA ASP A 463 1.07 0.45 7.81
C ASP A 463 1.97 0.75 6.60
N ALA A 464 2.68 1.88 6.65
CA ALA A 464 3.65 2.28 5.65
C ALA A 464 5.01 1.56 5.79
N GLY A 465 5.03 0.34 6.34
CA GLY A 465 6.25 -0.42 6.59
C GLY A 465 6.99 -0.83 5.32
N LEU A 466 6.28 -0.93 4.19
CA LEU A 466 6.84 -1.24 2.88
C LEU A 466 6.56 -0.13 1.88
N VAL A 467 7.62 0.42 1.33
CA VAL A 467 7.56 1.38 0.23
C VAL A 467 8.48 0.94 -0.90
N THR A 468 7.99 1.05 -2.13
CA THR A 468 8.81 0.89 -3.34
C THR A 468 9.10 2.25 -3.95
N GLN A 469 10.34 2.43 -4.40
CA GLN A 469 10.79 3.55 -5.21
C GLN A 469 11.56 3.01 -6.39
N LEU A 470 11.35 3.58 -7.58
CA LEU A 470 12.20 3.25 -8.73
C LEU A 470 13.48 4.08 -8.64
N ASP A 471 14.64 3.43 -8.74
CA ASP A 471 15.90 4.15 -8.90
C ASP A 471 15.92 4.97 -10.21
N ALA A 472 16.94 5.82 -10.42
CA ALA A 472 16.97 6.68 -11.60
C ALA A 472 16.94 5.90 -12.93
N LYS A 473 17.57 4.72 -12.99
CA LYS A 473 17.64 3.88 -14.19
C LYS A 473 16.29 3.20 -14.44
N ASN A 474 15.71 2.62 -13.41
CA ASN A 474 14.43 1.92 -13.45
C ASN A 474 13.28 2.89 -13.70
N ARG A 475 13.37 4.11 -13.17
CA ARG A 475 12.44 5.20 -13.48
C ARG A 475 12.53 5.58 -14.96
N GLN A 476 13.72 5.73 -15.53
CA GLN A 476 13.86 5.98 -16.97
C GLN A 476 13.30 4.81 -17.80
N ASN A 477 13.61 3.57 -17.41
CA ASN A 477 13.09 2.37 -18.04
C ASN A 477 11.56 2.33 -18.00
N PHE A 478 10.97 2.65 -16.85
CA PHE A 478 9.52 2.75 -16.68
C PHE A 478 8.93 3.80 -17.62
N LEU A 479 9.53 5.00 -17.69
CA LEU A 479 9.04 6.08 -18.53
C LEU A 479 9.11 5.77 -20.02
N ASP A 480 10.18 5.13 -20.49
CA ASP A 480 10.32 4.73 -21.89
C ASP A 480 9.34 3.62 -22.26
N LEU A 481 9.11 2.66 -21.35
CA LEU A 481 8.09 1.62 -21.53
C LEU A 481 6.69 2.24 -21.59
N PHE A 482 6.42 3.16 -20.67
CA PHE A 482 5.17 3.91 -20.61
C PHE A 482 4.93 4.73 -21.88
N ARG A 483 5.98 5.39 -22.40
CA ARG A 483 5.95 6.13 -23.67
C ARG A 483 5.57 5.24 -24.84
N ALA A 484 6.22 4.07 -24.98
CA ALA A 484 5.91 3.12 -26.05
C ALA A 484 4.44 2.63 -25.99
N VAL A 485 3.92 2.37 -24.79
CA VAL A 485 2.51 2.00 -24.60
C VAL A 485 1.57 3.15 -24.97
N ALA A 486 1.88 4.38 -24.57
CA ALA A 486 1.08 5.57 -24.87
C ALA A 486 1.05 5.90 -26.38
N GLU A 487 2.12 5.60 -27.11
CA GLU A 487 2.20 5.73 -28.57
C GLU A 487 1.51 4.57 -29.31
N PHE A 488 0.93 3.62 -28.56
CA PHE A 488 0.37 2.37 -29.06
C PHE A 488 1.37 1.49 -29.84
N ASP A 489 2.65 1.59 -29.50
CA ASP A 489 3.73 0.75 -30.02
C ASP A 489 4.00 -0.42 -29.06
N GLY A 490 3.17 -1.45 -29.18
CA GLY A 490 3.30 -2.66 -28.38
C GLY A 490 4.48 -3.54 -28.79
N TYR A 491 4.98 -3.44 -30.02
CA TYR A 491 6.17 -4.15 -30.46
C TYR A 491 7.41 -3.58 -29.76
N ARG A 492 7.57 -2.25 -29.74
CA ARG A 492 8.64 -1.59 -28.97
C ARG A 492 8.49 -1.85 -27.48
N THR A 493 7.25 -1.86 -26.96
CA THR A 493 6.98 -2.26 -25.57
C THR A 493 7.56 -3.64 -25.26
N GLY A 494 7.30 -4.65 -26.11
CA GLY A 494 7.82 -6.00 -25.93
C GLY A 494 9.35 -6.08 -26.03
N GLN A 495 9.97 -5.35 -26.96
CA GLN A 495 11.43 -5.26 -27.05
C GLN A 495 12.04 -4.67 -25.77
N LEU A 496 11.50 -3.54 -25.29
CA LEU A 496 11.97 -2.90 -24.07
C LEU A 496 11.85 -3.82 -22.86
N MET A 497 10.76 -4.60 -22.75
CA MET A 497 10.59 -5.57 -21.67
C MET A 497 11.64 -6.69 -21.71
N VAL A 498 12.03 -7.16 -22.89
CA VAL A 498 13.08 -8.17 -23.05
C VAL A 498 14.46 -7.56 -22.77
N GLU A 499 14.81 -6.46 -23.43
CA GLU A 499 16.10 -5.76 -23.30
C GLU A 499 16.43 -5.39 -21.85
N ARG A 500 15.39 -5.07 -21.06
CA ARG A 500 15.51 -4.61 -19.67
C ARG A 500 15.21 -5.68 -18.65
N SER A 501 14.91 -6.90 -19.11
CA SER A 501 14.80 -8.05 -18.21
C SER A 501 16.15 -8.30 -17.52
N ARG A 502 16.12 -8.92 -16.34
CA ARG A 502 17.38 -9.23 -15.61
C ARG A 502 18.26 -10.26 -16.34
N SER A 503 17.65 -11.07 -17.21
CA SER A 503 18.29 -12.19 -17.90
C SER A 503 17.74 -12.30 -19.33
N PRO A 504 18.02 -11.32 -20.21
CA PRO A 504 17.47 -11.27 -21.57
C PRO A 504 17.82 -12.50 -22.39
N GLU A 505 18.96 -13.12 -22.12
CA GLU A 505 19.44 -14.34 -22.77
C GLU A 505 18.60 -15.59 -22.48
N LEU A 506 17.80 -15.58 -21.40
CA LEU A 506 16.93 -16.68 -21.02
C LEU A 506 15.51 -16.55 -21.61
N ALA A 507 15.21 -15.44 -22.28
CA ALA A 507 13.90 -15.21 -22.90
C ALA A 507 13.69 -16.15 -24.10
N ILE A 508 12.54 -16.82 -24.14
CA ILE A 508 12.14 -17.73 -25.20
C ILE A 508 11.37 -16.95 -26.26
N ASP A 509 11.80 -17.04 -27.52
CA ASP A 509 11.17 -16.41 -28.68
C ASP A 509 10.82 -14.92 -28.46
N PRO A 510 11.82 -14.05 -28.20
CA PRO A 510 11.59 -12.64 -27.85
C PRO A 510 10.84 -11.87 -28.94
N GLU A 511 11.01 -12.25 -30.20
CA GLU A 511 10.25 -11.68 -31.34
C GLU A 511 8.75 -12.02 -31.27
N ILE A 512 8.42 -13.26 -30.95
CA ILE A 512 7.02 -13.69 -30.79
C ILE A 512 6.40 -12.97 -29.59
N PHE A 513 7.17 -12.81 -28.50
CA PHE A 513 6.73 -12.03 -27.35
C PHE A 513 6.41 -10.58 -27.74
N ALA A 514 7.28 -9.92 -28.50
CA ALA A 514 7.06 -8.55 -28.97
C ALA A 514 5.82 -8.43 -29.89
N LEU A 515 5.60 -9.40 -30.78
CA LEU A 515 4.39 -9.44 -31.62
C LEU A 515 3.11 -9.64 -30.80
N LYS A 516 3.14 -10.48 -29.76
CA LYS A 516 2.00 -10.64 -28.84
C LYS A 516 1.72 -9.35 -28.08
N MET A 517 2.76 -8.64 -27.66
CA MET A 517 2.61 -7.34 -27.01
C MET A 517 2.01 -6.30 -27.95
N GLN A 518 2.40 -6.27 -29.23
CA GLN A 518 1.75 -5.45 -30.25
C GLN A 518 0.26 -5.75 -30.36
N HIS A 519 -0.13 -7.02 -30.41
CA HIS A 519 -1.54 -7.39 -30.47
C HIS A 519 -2.33 -6.93 -29.24
N LEU A 520 -1.75 -7.02 -28.05
CA LEU A 520 -2.37 -6.53 -26.81
C LEU A 520 -2.59 -5.03 -26.84
N VAL A 521 -1.55 -4.25 -27.14
CA VAL A 521 -1.62 -2.79 -27.19
C VAL A 521 -2.60 -2.31 -28.28
N LEU A 522 -2.64 -2.96 -29.44
CA LEU A 522 -3.64 -2.68 -30.48
C LEU A 522 -5.06 -3.06 -30.05
N SER A 523 -5.23 -4.11 -29.24
CA SER A 523 -6.52 -4.42 -28.63
C SER A 523 -6.97 -3.31 -27.68
N VAL A 524 -6.05 -2.71 -26.92
CA VAL A 524 -6.35 -1.51 -26.10
C VAL A 524 -6.80 -0.39 -27.01
N LYS A 525 -5.99 -0.07 -28.03
CA LYS A 525 -6.29 0.97 -29.03
C LYS A 525 -7.73 0.87 -29.54
N ARG A 526 -8.13 -0.30 -30.06
CA ARG A 526 -9.50 -0.52 -30.58
C ARG A 526 -10.58 -0.27 -29.53
N LYS A 527 -10.39 -0.77 -28.30
CA LYS A 527 -11.34 -0.61 -27.19
C LYS A 527 -11.40 0.83 -26.66
N THR A 528 -10.26 1.53 -26.63
CA THR A 528 -10.19 2.96 -26.31
C THR A 528 -10.97 3.78 -27.34
N PHE A 529 -10.87 3.47 -28.63
CA PHE A 529 -11.63 4.14 -29.67
C PHE A 529 -13.13 3.78 -29.68
N SER A 530 -13.50 2.60 -29.16
CA SER A 530 -14.89 2.12 -29.17
C SER A 530 -15.63 2.38 -27.85
N LEU A 531 -15.62 3.61 -27.31
CA LEU A 531 -16.41 4.12 -26.14
C LEU A 531 -16.58 3.18 -24.90
N GLY A 532 -15.88 2.07 -24.81
CA GLY A 532 -16.14 1.00 -23.85
C GLY A 532 -15.16 1.03 -22.68
N GLN A 533 -15.62 0.59 -21.51
CA GLN A 533 -14.79 0.46 -20.31
C GLN A 533 -13.67 -0.55 -20.55
N ILE A 534 -12.41 -0.11 -20.45
CA ILE A 534 -11.25 -0.99 -20.60
C ILE A 534 -10.91 -1.59 -19.23
N LYS A 535 -10.99 -2.92 -19.11
CA LYS A 535 -10.47 -3.65 -17.93
C LYS A 535 -8.96 -3.80 -18.06
N ILE A 536 -8.20 -3.03 -17.28
CA ILE A 536 -6.72 -3.10 -17.29
C ILE A 536 -6.26 -4.44 -16.71
N SER A 537 -6.98 -4.95 -15.71
CA SER A 537 -6.76 -6.28 -15.13
C SER A 537 -6.71 -7.42 -16.14
N ASP A 538 -7.60 -7.43 -17.13
CA ASP A 538 -7.60 -8.44 -18.20
C ASP A 538 -6.34 -8.32 -19.08
N LEU A 539 -5.93 -7.09 -19.38
CA LEU A 539 -4.75 -6.81 -20.20
C LEU A 539 -3.47 -7.22 -19.48
N LEU A 540 -3.30 -6.77 -18.23
CA LEU A 540 -2.15 -7.10 -17.40
C LEU A 540 -2.06 -8.60 -17.12
N THR A 541 -3.18 -9.30 -16.96
CA THR A 541 -3.19 -10.77 -16.83
C THR A 541 -2.61 -11.44 -18.09
N GLU A 542 -2.97 -10.97 -19.28
CA GLU A 542 -2.44 -11.51 -20.53
C GLU A 542 -0.95 -11.13 -20.74
N VAL A 543 -0.53 -9.94 -20.28
CA VAL A 543 0.90 -9.57 -20.23
C VAL A 543 1.67 -10.51 -19.32
N LEU A 544 1.23 -10.71 -18.07
CA LEU A 544 1.86 -11.62 -17.11
C LEU A 544 1.93 -13.06 -17.63
N LYS A 545 0.88 -13.51 -18.31
CA LYS A 545 0.87 -14.83 -18.98
C LYS A 545 1.93 -14.91 -20.09
N ASN A 546 2.06 -13.89 -20.93
CA ASN A 546 3.09 -13.87 -21.98
C ASN A 546 4.51 -13.81 -21.39
N VAL A 547 4.70 -13.04 -20.32
CA VAL A 547 5.96 -12.98 -19.56
C VAL A 547 6.35 -14.38 -19.04
N ARG A 548 5.40 -15.14 -18.48
CA ARG A 548 5.62 -16.53 -18.06
C ARG A 548 5.91 -17.48 -19.20
N VAL A 549 5.19 -17.40 -20.31
CA VAL A 549 5.37 -18.32 -21.45
C VAL A 549 6.70 -18.08 -22.14
N HIS A 550 7.13 -16.83 -22.24
CA HIS A 550 8.35 -16.41 -22.92
C HIS A 550 9.55 -16.20 -21.98
N HIS A 551 9.42 -16.54 -20.70
CA HIS A 551 10.48 -16.43 -19.69
C HIS A 551 11.10 -15.01 -19.61
N VAL A 552 10.29 -13.97 -19.85
CA VAL A 552 10.74 -12.57 -19.79
C VAL A 552 10.77 -12.14 -18.32
N LYS A 553 11.95 -12.13 -17.71
CA LYS A 553 12.09 -11.85 -16.28
C LYS A 553 11.98 -10.36 -15.97
N MET A 554 10.85 -9.94 -15.41
CA MET A 554 10.64 -8.57 -14.96
C MET A 554 11.36 -8.28 -13.63
N GLU A 555 11.64 -7.01 -13.38
CA GLU A 555 12.22 -6.56 -12.12
C GLU A 555 11.19 -6.57 -10.99
N GLY A 556 11.61 -7.00 -9.78
CA GLY A 556 10.71 -7.16 -8.63
C GLY A 556 9.95 -5.88 -8.25
N ASP A 557 10.61 -4.73 -8.27
CA ASP A 557 9.97 -3.44 -7.92
C ASP A 557 8.90 -3.04 -8.94
N PHE A 558 9.12 -3.35 -10.22
CA PHE A 558 8.14 -3.14 -11.29
C PHE A 558 6.96 -4.10 -11.17
N ILE A 559 7.20 -5.38 -10.85
CA ILE A 559 6.14 -6.37 -10.59
C ILE A 559 5.25 -5.93 -9.44
N ASN A 560 5.85 -5.56 -8.30
CA ASN A 560 5.10 -5.13 -7.12
C ASN A 560 4.22 -3.92 -7.47
N THR A 561 4.75 -2.97 -8.23
CA THR A 561 4.00 -1.81 -8.72
C THR A 561 2.81 -2.21 -9.60
N VAL A 562 3.01 -3.12 -10.56
CA VAL A 562 1.94 -3.63 -11.45
C VAL A 562 0.87 -4.38 -10.65
N ILE A 563 1.27 -5.16 -9.65
CA ILE A 563 0.34 -5.88 -8.76
C ILE A 563 -0.45 -4.89 -7.90
N SER A 564 0.18 -3.83 -7.38
CA SER A 564 -0.54 -2.79 -6.64
C SER A 564 -1.57 -2.07 -7.53
N ILE A 565 -1.24 -1.80 -8.80
CA ILE A 565 -2.22 -1.27 -9.78
C ILE A 565 -3.39 -2.24 -9.97
N LEU A 566 -3.10 -3.54 -10.14
CA LEU A 566 -4.11 -4.59 -10.32
C LEU A 566 -5.04 -4.72 -9.11
N LEU A 567 -4.47 -4.72 -7.91
CA LEU A 567 -5.22 -4.81 -6.66
C LEU A 567 -6.09 -3.58 -6.49
N LEU A 568 -5.55 -2.39 -6.73
CA LEU A 568 -6.32 -1.17 -6.57
C LEU A 568 -7.41 -1.01 -7.62
N GLU A 569 -7.17 -1.34 -8.89
CA GLU A 569 -8.24 -1.37 -9.89
C GLU A 569 -9.30 -2.40 -9.51
N GLY A 570 -8.89 -3.58 -9.03
CA GLY A 570 -9.78 -4.61 -8.56
C GLY A 570 -10.65 -4.16 -7.39
N ILE A 571 -10.08 -3.43 -6.43
CA ILE A 571 -10.79 -2.83 -5.28
C ILE A 571 -11.71 -1.71 -5.75
N GLY A 572 -11.19 -0.79 -6.57
CA GLY A 572 -11.95 0.34 -7.11
C GLY A 572 -13.17 -0.12 -7.91
N ARG A 573 -13.05 -1.19 -8.71
CA ARG A 573 -14.17 -1.79 -9.45
C ARG A 573 -15.16 -2.58 -8.61
N GLN A 574 -14.76 -3.03 -7.42
CA GLN A 574 -15.70 -3.64 -6.48
C GLN A 574 -16.62 -2.57 -5.87
N LEU A 575 -16.11 -1.35 -5.68
CA LEU A 575 -16.88 -0.20 -5.21
C LEU A 575 -17.68 0.43 -6.37
N ASP A 576 -16.99 0.81 -7.44
CA ASP A 576 -17.59 1.37 -8.66
C ASP A 576 -17.27 0.50 -9.89
N PRO A 577 -18.21 -0.35 -10.35
CA PRO A 577 -18.02 -1.15 -11.56
C PRO A 577 -17.69 -0.33 -12.82
N GLY A 578 -18.09 0.95 -12.84
CA GLY A 578 -17.88 1.89 -13.93
C GLY A 578 -16.48 2.52 -14.00
N LEU A 579 -15.67 2.34 -12.96
CA LEU A 579 -14.37 2.99 -12.81
C LEU A 579 -13.43 2.67 -13.98
N ASP A 580 -12.91 3.73 -14.61
CA ASP A 580 -11.90 3.65 -15.68
C ASP A 580 -10.57 4.25 -15.20
N LEU A 581 -9.64 3.36 -14.83
CA LEU A 581 -8.32 3.74 -14.35
C LEU A 581 -7.49 4.51 -15.40
N PHE A 582 -7.71 4.27 -16.71
CA PHE A 582 -7.01 5.06 -17.73
C PHE A 582 -7.51 6.52 -17.73
N ALA A 583 -8.81 6.74 -17.54
CA ALA A 583 -9.38 8.08 -17.50
C ALA A 583 -8.85 8.88 -16.29
N SER A 584 -8.82 8.27 -15.10
CA SER A 584 -8.30 8.91 -13.89
C SER A 584 -6.80 9.20 -13.95
N ALA A 585 -6.02 8.44 -14.74
CA ALA A 585 -4.60 8.70 -14.93
C ALA A 585 -4.31 9.93 -15.81
N LEU A 586 -5.24 10.36 -16.67
CA LEU A 586 -5.00 11.43 -17.66
C LEU A 586 -4.48 12.75 -17.05
N PRO A 587 -5.10 13.33 -16.00
CA PRO A 587 -4.64 14.60 -15.44
C PRO A 587 -3.25 14.52 -14.81
N ILE A 588 -2.93 13.38 -14.19
CA ILE A 588 -1.64 13.13 -13.56
C ILE A 588 -0.56 12.98 -14.63
N LEU A 589 -0.86 12.22 -15.67
CA LEU A 589 0.01 12.07 -16.81
C LEU A 589 0.27 13.43 -17.50
N ARG A 590 -0.72 14.35 -17.54
CA ARG A 590 -0.56 15.70 -18.11
C ARG A 590 0.49 16.49 -17.32
N THR A 591 0.41 16.39 -16.00
CA THR A 591 1.36 17.03 -15.08
C THR A 591 2.77 16.48 -15.28
N LEU A 592 2.90 15.16 -15.43
CA LEU A 592 4.18 14.52 -15.74
C LEU A 592 4.75 14.94 -17.09
N GLY A 593 3.92 14.94 -18.14
CA GLY A 593 4.33 15.37 -19.48
C GLY A 593 4.87 16.80 -19.47
N GLY A 594 4.22 17.71 -18.73
CA GLY A 594 4.70 19.07 -18.52
C GLY A 594 6.05 19.15 -17.79
N GLN A 595 6.23 18.39 -16.71
CA GLN A 595 7.49 18.34 -15.97
C GLN A 595 8.64 17.77 -16.82
N MET A 596 8.37 16.72 -17.60
CA MET A 596 9.35 16.11 -18.50
C MET A 596 9.73 17.06 -19.62
N ALA A 597 8.76 17.73 -20.27
CA ALA A 597 9.05 18.73 -21.30
C ALA A 597 9.91 19.89 -20.75
N THR A 598 9.66 20.32 -19.51
CA THR A 598 10.46 21.37 -18.86
C THR A 598 11.89 20.89 -18.58
N ARG A 599 12.06 19.65 -18.13
CA ARG A 599 13.37 19.05 -17.83
C ARG A 599 14.18 18.71 -19.09
N GLU A 600 13.50 18.21 -20.13
CA GLU A 600 14.09 17.92 -21.45
C GLU A 600 14.43 19.22 -22.21
N SER A 601 13.69 20.33 -22.02
CA SER A 601 14.06 21.64 -22.58
C SER A 601 15.35 22.24 -22.00
N MET A 602 15.78 21.77 -20.81
CA MET A 602 17.04 22.16 -20.18
C MET A 602 18.23 21.31 -20.68
N THR A 603 17.98 20.10 -21.19
CA THR A 603 18.99 19.24 -21.83
C THR A 603 18.89 19.42 -23.34
N MET A 604 19.64 20.38 -23.89
CA MET A 604 19.68 20.60 -25.34
C MET A 604 20.35 19.40 -26.02
N ASP A 605 19.53 18.46 -26.52
CA ASP A 605 19.74 17.66 -27.74
C ASP A 605 18.69 16.54 -27.81
N LEU A 606 17.75 16.60 -28.80
CA LEU A 606 17.07 15.49 -29.53
C LEU A 606 15.75 15.95 -30.22
N PRO A 607 15.24 15.22 -31.25
CA PRO A 607 14.48 15.77 -32.37
C PRO A 607 12.98 16.03 -32.12
N SER A 608 12.45 17.02 -32.84
CA SER A 608 11.09 17.56 -32.79
C SER A 608 9.94 16.61 -33.16
N SER A 609 10.22 15.35 -33.49
CA SER A 609 9.20 14.36 -33.86
C SER A 609 8.44 13.77 -32.66
N ASN A 610 9.06 13.71 -31.48
CA ASN A 610 8.52 12.97 -30.33
C ASN A 610 7.55 13.79 -29.46
N LEU A 611 7.74 15.12 -29.40
CA LEU A 611 6.83 16.02 -28.68
C LEU A 611 5.48 16.16 -29.39
N GLY A 612 5.47 16.09 -30.74
CA GLY A 612 4.25 16.23 -31.53
C GLY A 612 3.29 15.04 -31.44
N ALA A 613 3.80 13.82 -31.23
CA ALA A 613 2.98 12.62 -31.06
C ALA A 613 2.29 12.60 -29.71
N LEU A 614 3.03 12.90 -28.64
CA LEU A 614 2.49 13.11 -27.29
C LEU A 614 1.44 14.22 -27.32
N LEU A 615 1.74 15.41 -27.85
CA LEU A 615 0.80 16.53 -27.87
C LEU A 615 -0.49 16.22 -28.64
N LYS A 616 -0.41 15.45 -29.74
CA LYS A 616 -1.60 14.99 -30.48
C LYS A 616 -2.43 14.00 -29.67
N PHE A 617 -1.79 13.05 -28.99
CA PHE A 617 -2.46 12.13 -28.06
C PHE A 617 -3.14 12.89 -26.91
N TRP A 618 -2.45 13.90 -26.35
CA TRP A 618 -2.95 14.80 -25.31
C TRP A 618 -4.21 15.57 -25.74
N VAL A 619 -4.13 16.29 -26.86
CA VAL A 619 -5.25 17.10 -27.38
C VAL A 619 -6.46 16.21 -27.69
N TRP A 620 -6.24 15.00 -28.20
CA TRP A 620 -7.30 14.06 -28.52
C TRP A 620 -7.96 13.44 -27.27
N LEU A 621 -7.19 13.09 -26.24
CA LEU A 621 -7.72 12.60 -24.97
C LEU A 621 -8.55 13.67 -24.25
N GLU A 622 -8.11 14.93 -24.27
CA GLU A 622 -8.87 16.04 -23.71
C GLU A 622 -10.19 16.25 -24.46
N ALA A 623 -10.16 16.15 -25.80
CA ALA A 623 -11.36 16.17 -26.62
C ALA A 623 -12.32 15.02 -26.28
N ARG A 624 -11.81 13.80 -26.03
CA ARG A 624 -12.61 12.66 -25.56
C ARG A 624 -13.23 12.93 -24.19
N SER A 625 -12.45 13.40 -23.21
CA SER A 625 -12.97 13.70 -21.87
C SER A 625 -14.09 14.72 -21.95
N PHE A 626 -13.90 15.76 -22.76
CA PHE A 626 -14.91 16.78 -23.00
C PHE A 626 -16.17 16.21 -23.65
N ILE A 627 -16.03 15.41 -24.71
CA ILE A 627 -17.16 14.76 -25.40
C ILE A 627 -17.91 13.80 -24.48
N SER A 628 -17.20 12.98 -23.69
CA SER A 628 -17.81 12.05 -22.74
C SER A 628 -18.60 12.79 -21.65
N SER A 629 -18.03 13.86 -21.08
CA SER A 629 -18.72 14.69 -20.09
C SER A 629 -19.93 15.44 -20.67
N ALA A 630 -19.88 15.82 -21.95
CA ALA A 630 -20.97 16.48 -22.65
C ALA A 630 -22.12 15.50 -22.97
N ILE A 631 -21.81 14.25 -23.34
CA ILE A 631 -22.82 13.21 -23.62
C ILE A 631 -23.50 12.74 -22.34
N VAL A 632 -22.75 12.52 -21.25
CA VAL A 632 -23.35 12.14 -19.96
C VAL A 632 -24.29 13.24 -19.44
N ASN A 633 -23.88 14.52 -19.53
CA ASN A 633 -24.78 15.62 -19.19
C ASN A 633 -26.00 15.71 -20.13
N ALA A 634 -25.85 15.37 -21.41
CA ALA A 634 -26.97 15.35 -22.36
C ALA A 634 -27.97 14.21 -22.06
N ASP A 635 -27.49 13.02 -21.70
CA ASP A 635 -28.35 11.89 -21.30
C ASP A 635 -29.04 12.16 -19.96
N ASP A 636 -28.37 12.83 -19.02
CA ASP A 636 -28.97 13.27 -17.76
C ASP A 636 -30.00 14.39 -17.99
N LEU A 637 -29.72 15.35 -18.89
CA LEU A 637 -30.69 16.37 -19.33
C LEU A 637 -31.91 15.75 -20.01
N VAL A 638 -31.71 14.76 -20.89
CA VAL A 638 -32.80 14.04 -21.59
C VAL A 638 -33.61 13.17 -20.62
N LYS A 639 -32.97 12.53 -19.63
CA LYS A 639 -33.67 11.84 -18.54
C LYS A 639 -34.53 12.82 -17.74
N TYR A 640 -34.01 13.98 -17.36
CA TYR A 640 -34.77 15.01 -16.64
C TYR A 640 -35.92 15.56 -17.48
N ASP A 641 -35.73 15.79 -18.78
CA ASP A 641 -36.81 16.23 -19.69
C ASP A 641 -37.90 15.16 -19.87
N LEU A 642 -37.54 13.87 -19.89
CA LEU A 642 -38.51 12.77 -19.99
C LEU A 642 -39.34 12.59 -18.71
N TYR A 643 -38.80 12.90 -17.52
CA TYR A 643 -39.56 12.88 -16.26
C TYR A 643 -40.43 14.13 -16.06
N VAL A 644 -40.00 15.30 -16.53
CA VAL A 644 -40.82 16.53 -16.50
C VAL A 644 -41.94 16.46 -17.56
N SER A 645 -41.67 15.90 -18.73
CA SER A 645 -42.68 15.69 -19.79
C SER A 645 -43.76 14.69 -19.40
N SER A 646 -43.41 13.60 -18.70
CA SER A 646 -44.38 12.55 -18.35
C SER A 646 -45.24 12.88 -17.12
N SER A 647 -44.77 13.73 -16.21
CA SER A 647 -45.55 14.21 -15.06
C SER A 647 -46.58 15.30 -15.46
N LEU A 648 -46.20 16.24 -16.33
CA LEU A 648 -47.12 17.26 -16.85
C LEU A 648 -48.19 16.68 -17.78
N PHE A 649 -47.86 15.64 -18.58
CA PHE A 649 -48.84 15.01 -19.47
C PHE A 649 -49.85 14.10 -18.73
N PHE A 650 -49.49 13.56 -17.56
CA PHE A 650 -50.42 12.78 -16.74
C PHE A 650 -51.36 13.65 -15.89
N GLU A 651 -50.93 14.82 -15.43
CA GLU A 651 -51.82 15.76 -14.72
C GLU A 651 -52.85 16.43 -15.65
N GLU A 652 -52.49 16.76 -16.90
CA GLU A 652 -53.47 17.30 -17.86
C GLU A 652 -54.52 16.26 -18.31
N LEU A 653 -54.12 14.98 -18.48
CA LEU A 653 -55.08 13.91 -18.81
C LEU A 653 -55.99 13.51 -17.64
N GLN A 654 -55.57 13.69 -16.39
CA GLN A 654 -56.43 13.46 -15.22
C GLN A 654 -57.42 14.61 -14.97
N ALA A 655 -57.08 15.85 -15.38
CA ALA A 655 -58.00 16.98 -15.29
C ALA A 655 -59.14 16.92 -16.33
N GLU A 656 -58.89 16.42 -17.54
CA GLU A 656 -59.90 16.33 -18.61
C GLU A 656 -60.88 15.14 -18.47
N VAL A 657 -60.48 14.05 -17.81
CA VAL A 657 -61.36 12.89 -17.58
C VAL A 657 -62.28 13.07 -16.36
N SER A 658 -61.99 14.03 -15.47
CA SER A 658 -62.74 14.29 -14.23
C SER A 658 -64.05 15.11 -14.41
N HIS A 659 -64.24 15.76 -15.58
CA HIS A 659 -65.34 16.72 -15.77
C HIS A 659 -66.57 16.18 -16.54
N SER A 660 -66.62 14.88 -16.90
CA SER A 660 -67.69 14.34 -17.79
C SER A 660 -68.62 13.28 -17.17
N LEU A 661 -68.56 12.99 -15.87
CA LEU A 661 -69.44 11.97 -15.26
C LEU A 661 -69.90 12.33 -13.84
N CYS A 662 -71.02 13.07 -13.71
CA CYS A 662 -72.16 12.65 -12.88
C CYS A 662 -73.40 13.55 -13.08
N PRO A 663 -74.63 12.98 -12.94
CA PRO A 663 -75.86 13.54 -13.48
C PRO A 663 -76.72 14.29 -12.46
N SER A 664 -77.63 15.10 -13.00
CA SER A 664 -78.81 15.72 -12.40
C SER A 664 -79.52 14.94 -11.29
N VAL A 665 -79.69 15.56 -10.12
CA VAL A 665 -80.96 15.89 -9.40
C VAL A 665 -80.66 16.97 -8.37
#